data_AF-A0A821XG60-F1
#
_entry.id   AF-A0A821XG60-F1
#
_cell.length_a   1.000
_cell.length_b   1.000
_cell.length_c   1.000
_cell.angle_alpha   90.00
_cell.angle_beta   90.00
_cell.angle_gamma   90.00
#
_symmetry.space_group_name_H-M   'P 1'
#
loop_
_entity.id
_entity.type
_entity.pdbx_description
1 polymer ?
#
loop_
_entity_poly.entity_id
_entity_poly.type
_entity_poly.pdbx_seq_one_letter_code
_entity_poly.pdbx_strand_id
1 'polypeptide(L)'
;MPVSRIISSSSSSENENFDEECNPTSSEDVFKILITTDNHLGYAERDDERSNDALITFEECLQIARDENVDFILLGGDLFHDNKPSNHVMLECINLLRKYCLGDKTIEFKLISDEKINFSSTVQSNPFPWANFKDPNLNVSTPIFSIHGNHDDPSGSTPLCPLDLLNSCGLVNYFGNLSSLENIDIHPLLFRKGETNLAIYGLGSIRDERLHRIFLKNQINLLRPTNNPDDWFNIFVIHQNRVAHGPKNYIPEQFLHEFLDIVIWGHEHDCRITPEFNTVQKFFVIQPGSTVATSLSEGEQLQKHAGILHVYKKTFKMHRRPLQTVRQFYFVDIQLTDHIDEKAFKTLSNTKLEQKLDKLLTDTINELLMRAQNEHSGHPKQPRKPLIRLRVDYTGFDLFDSFNDIRFVQKFSDQVANPKTMINLYKKRENNISKSNEIKLDPDAIKVSNEQFQHAQRVEDSIQTYFESTTENNRLRLLDEKSMLAALTEFIDKDEIYALSTMVEAQIEQSQKFLSNNIHNDDVAFLEDELKRFKTLQNADDDEAIKRRKNVLIMARQERLKASGDKSSDDEIMITESIRNNNENSNDDDDDDDDDFDRNSIKTTQKRTQLSTKTRGATRGRGRGRAKTTPTKTPRNKKKPF
;
A
#
# COMPACT_ATOMS: atom_id res chain seq x y z
N MET A 1 -34.33 47.03 31.09
CA MET A 1 -33.75 48.10 30.23
C MET A 1 -32.23 47.93 30.21
N PRO A 2 -31.57 48.12 29.06
CA PRO A 2 -31.45 47.03 28.08
C PRO A 2 -30.02 46.87 27.50
N VAL A 3 -29.92 45.98 26.50
CA VAL A 3 -29.04 46.04 25.29
C VAL A 3 -27.71 45.26 25.31
N SER A 4 -27.80 44.06 24.70
CA SER A 4 -26.92 43.43 23.68
C SER A 4 -25.58 44.06 23.27
N ARG A 5 -24.57 43.20 23.05
CA ARG A 5 -23.54 43.29 21.99
C ARG A 5 -23.04 41.85 21.72
N ILE A 6 -23.51 41.18 20.68
CA ILE A 6 -22.92 41.11 19.33
C ILE A 6 -21.46 40.68 19.39
N ILE A 7 -21.21 39.39 19.16
CA ILE A 7 -19.92 38.85 18.73
C ILE A 7 -19.96 38.92 17.21
N SER A 8 -19.30 39.93 16.65
CA SER A 8 -19.05 40.07 15.21
C SER A 8 -17.61 39.66 14.91
N SER A 9 -17.50 38.81 13.90
CA SER A 9 -16.32 38.44 13.12
C SER A 9 -15.40 39.60 12.71
N SER A 10 -14.10 39.43 12.91
CA SER A 10 -12.99 40.05 12.17
C SER A 10 -11.70 39.40 12.68
N SER A 11 -11.08 38.47 11.95
CA SER A 11 -10.20 38.66 10.78
C SER A 11 -8.73 38.52 11.19
N SER A 12 -8.06 37.54 10.57
CA SER A 12 -6.66 37.62 10.13
C SER A 12 -5.65 38.20 11.13
N SER A 13 -5.14 37.35 12.02
CA SER A 13 -3.77 37.50 12.51
C SER A 13 -2.84 36.76 11.54
N GLU A 14 -2.58 37.39 10.40
CA GLU A 14 -1.41 37.04 9.59
C GLU A 14 -0.16 37.49 10.35
N ASN A 15 0.90 36.69 10.25
CA ASN A 15 2.20 36.99 10.83
C ASN A 15 2.80 38.25 10.18
N GLU A 16 2.41 39.42 10.68
CA GLU A 16 3.11 40.67 10.45
C GLU A 16 4.42 40.64 11.28
N ASN A 17 5.52 40.21 10.65
CA ASN A 17 6.89 40.63 10.98
C ASN A 17 7.94 40.04 10.01
N PHE A 18 7.66 40.05 8.70
CA PHE A 18 8.68 39.79 7.66
C PHE A 18 8.31 40.55 6.37
N ASP A 19 8.35 41.88 6.39
CA ASP A 19 8.26 42.66 5.16
C ASP A 19 9.13 43.92 5.28
N GLU A 20 10.29 43.91 4.61
CA GLU A 20 10.85 45.11 3.96
C GLU A 20 11.92 44.82 2.87
N GLU A 21 12.36 43.57 2.64
CA GLU A 21 13.31 43.23 1.56
C GLU A 21 12.82 42.25 0.47
N CYS A 22 11.59 41.73 0.55
CA CYS A 22 11.07 40.77 -0.43
C CYS A 22 9.94 41.33 -1.31
N ASN A 23 10.26 42.33 -2.12
CA ASN A 23 9.51 42.55 -3.36
C ASN A 23 10.22 41.78 -4.48
N PRO A 24 9.74 40.60 -4.91
CA PRO A 24 10.30 39.93 -6.08
C PRO A 24 10.01 40.80 -7.31
N THR A 25 11.04 41.50 -7.79
CA THR A 25 10.94 42.39 -8.95
C THR A 25 10.70 41.67 -10.28
N SER A 26 10.69 40.32 -10.32
CA SER A 26 10.27 39.53 -11.47
C SER A 26 9.66 38.18 -11.03
N SER A 27 8.59 37.71 -11.70
CA SER A 27 8.07 36.34 -11.50
C SER A 27 8.94 35.28 -12.18
N GLU A 28 9.88 35.71 -13.04
CA GLU A 28 10.71 34.85 -13.88
C GLU A 28 11.78 34.10 -13.07
N ASP A 29 12.14 34.60 -11.89
CA ASP A 29 13.14 33.99 -11.00
C ASP A 29 12.53 33.12 -9.89
N VAL A 30 11.20 33.08 -9.76
CA VAL A 30 10.50 32.40 -8.66
C VAL A 30 9.99 31.05 -9.14
N PHE A 31 10.39 29.97 -8.46
CA PHE A 31 9.76 28.67 -8.64
C PHE A 31 8.39 28.65 -7.96
N LYS A 32 7.37 28.20 -8.68
CA LYS A 32 6.05 27.86 -8.13
C LYS A 32 5.86 26.35 -8.21
N ILE A 33 5.72 25.68 -7.07
CA ILE A 33 5.66 24.22 -7.00
C ILE A 33 4.37 23.82 -6.29
N LEU A 34 3.53 23.03 -6.96
CA LEU A 34 2.42 22.35 -6.27
C LEU A 34 2.97 21.16 -5.50
N ILE A 35 2.64 21.04 -4.22
CA ILE A 35 3.02 19.91 -3.37
C ILE A 35 1.76 19.19 -2.90
N THR A 36 1.68 17.89 -3.17
CA THR A 36 0.70 16.96 -2.60
C THR A 36 1.37 15.62 -2.30
N THR A 37 0.74 14.80 -1.48
CA THR A 37 1.21 13.44 -1.13
C THR A 37 0.00 12.57 -0.85
N ASP A 38 0.17 11.26 -0.83
CA ASP A 38 -0.82 10.32 -0.31
C ASP A 38 -2.19 10.54 -0.97
N ASN A 39 -2.16 10.52 -2.31
CA ASN A 39 -3.34 10.71 -3.12
C ASN A 39 -4.21 9.44 -3.15
N HIS A 40 -3.59 8.27 -2.92
CA HIS A 40 -4.27 6.98 -2.75
C HIS A 40 -5.31 6.71 -3.85
N LEU A 41 -4.92 6.93 -5.11
CA LEU A 41 -5.77 6.62 -6.27
C LEU A 41 -6.17 5.15 -6.23
N GLY A 42 -7.49 4.89 -6.31
CA GLY A 42 -8.06 3.55 -6.17
C GLY A 42 -8.52 3.19 -4.76
N TYR A 43 -8.31 4.05 -3.76
CA TYR A 43 -8.84 3.82 -2.43
C TYR A 43 -10.37 3.69 -2.45
N ALA A 44 -10.87 2.63 -1.82
CA ALA A 44 -12.29 2.27 -1.78
C ALA A 44 -12.96 2.13 -3.17
N GLU A 45 -12.23 1.72 -4.21
CA GLU A 45 -12.75 1.58 -5.59
C GLU A 45 -14.03 0.71 -5.69
N ARG A 46 -14.17 -0.30 -4.83
CA ARG A 46 -15.34 -1.20 -4.81
C ARG A 46 -16.54 -0.67 -4.02
N ASP A 47 -16.40 0.50 -3.39
CA ASP A 47 -17.46 1.12 -2.60
C ASP A 47 -18.36 1.99 -3.50
N ASP A 48 -19.67 1.75 -3.44
CA ASP A 48 -20.66 2.41 -4.30
C ASP A 48 -20.67 3.95 -4.11
N GLU A 49 -20.34 4.44 -2.92
CA GLU A 49 -20.39 5.86 -2.57
C GLU A 49 -19.02 6.52 -2.71
N ARG A 50 -17.94 5.82 -2.37
CA ARG A 50 -16.59 6.39 -2.17
C ARG A 50 -15.61 6.12 -3.31
N SER A 51 -15.97 5.24 -4.24
CA SER A 51 -15.10 4.75 -5.33
C SER A 51 -14.33 5.82 -6.10
N ASN A 52 -14.92 7.00 -6.30
CA ASN A 52 -14.33 8.07 -7.11
C ASN A 52 -13.70 9.20 -6.29
N ASP A 53 -13.76 9.17 -4.96
CA ASP A 53 -13.35 10.30 -4.10
C ASP A 53 -11.89 10.69 -4.34
N ALA A 54 -10.98 9.71 -4.39
CA ALA A 54 -9.56 9.94 -4.59
C ALA A 54 -9.26 10.53 -5.98
N LEU A 55 -9.88 10.00 -7.04
CA LEU A 55 -9.70 10.47 -8.42
C LEU A 55 -10.22 11.91 -8.59
N ILE A 56 -11.39 12.22 -8.02
CA ILE A 56 -11.98 13.56 -8.07
C ILE A 56 -11.08 14.57 -7.34
N THR A 57 -10.56 14.19 -6.17
CA THR A 57 -9.71 15.08 -5.38
C THR A 57 -8.35 15.29 -6.03
N PHE A 58 -7.77 14.25 -6.64
CA PHE A 58 -6.56 14.39 -7.42
C PHE A 58 -6.78 15.28 -8.66
N GLU A 59 -7.93 15.17 -9.34
CA GLU A 59 -8.29 16.08 -10.42
C GLU A 59 -8.35 17.55 -9.93
N GLU A 60 -8.90 17.82 -8.75
CA GLU A 60 -8.88 19.15 -8.14
C GLU A 60 -7.44 19.65 -7.93
N CYS A 61 -6.54 18.80 -7.43
CA CYS A 61 -5.12 19.17 -7.26
C CYS A 61 -4.48 19.57 -8.60
N LEU A 62 -4.75 18.82 -9.67
CA LEU A 62 -4.25 19.14 -11.01
C LEU A 62 -4.86 20.42 -11.58
N GLN A 63 -6.14 20.70 -11.28
CA GLN A 63 -6.78 21.97 -11.62
C GLN A 63 -6.11 23.14 -10.91
N ILE A 64 -5.84 23.01 -9.60
CA ILE A 64 -5.12 24.01 -8.83
C ILE A 64 -3.72 24.26 -9.42
N ALA A 65 -2.96 23.23 -9.77
CA ALA A 65 -1.66 23.39 -10.42
C ALA A 65 -1.75 24.24 -11.71
N ARG A 66 -2.72 23.94 -12.56
CA ARG A 66 -2.92 24.67 -13.81
C ARG A 66 -3.37 26.11 -13.56
N ASP A 67 -4.33 26.32 -12.66
CA ASP A 67 -4.94 27.63 -12.40
C ASP A 67 -3.96 28.58 -11.69
N GLU A 68 -3.08 28.05 -10.82
CA GLU A 68 -1.97 28.79 -10.20
C GLU A 68 -0.75 28.93 -11.13
N ASN A 69 -0.81 28.31 -12.31
CA ASN A 69 0.24 28.29 -13.32
C ASN A 69 1.60 27.82 -12.75
N VAL A 70 1.61 26.74 -11.98
CA VAL A 70 2.83 26.21 -11.34
C VAL A 70 3.86 25.75 -12.36
N ASP A 71 5.14 25.81 -11.99
CA ASP A 71 6.24 25.34 -12.84
C ASP A 71 6.24 23.81 -12.95
N PHE A 72 6.04 23.12 -11.83
CA PHE A 72 5.90 21.67 -11.78
C PHE A 72 5.14 21.22 -10.53
N ILE A 73 4.75 19.95 -10.51
CA ILE A 73 4.11 19.29 -9.37
C ILE A 73 5.12 18.34 -8.71
N LEU A 74 5.19 18.36 -7.38
CA LEU A 74 6.02 17.49 -6.58
C LEU A 74 5.14 16.60 -5.69
N LEU A 75 5.23 15.29 -5.90
CA LEU A 75 4.45 14.28 -5.19
C LEU A 75 5.31 13.57 -4.13
N GLY A 76 4.79 13.49 -2.91
CA GLY A 76 5.47 12.92 -1.75
C GLY A 76 5.38 11.39 -1.58
N GLY A 77 4.85 10.67 -2.55
CA GLY A 77 4.60 9.22 -2.47
C GLY A 77 3.12 8.87 -2.37
N ASP A 78 2.82 7.57 -2.41
CA ASP A 78 1.47 6.99 -2.36
C ASP A 78 0.49 7.69 -3.33
N LEU A 79 0.91 7.80 -4.60
CA LEU A 79 0.00 8.22 -5.66
C LEU A 79 -1.12 7.18 -5.81
N PHE A 80 -0.78 5.88 -5.77
CA PHE A 80 -1.76 4.80 -5.82
C PHE A 80 -1.97 4.15 -4.45
N HIS A 81 -3.20 3.72 -4.18
CA HIS A 81 -3.53 2.99 -2.95
C HIS A 81 -3.09 1.53 -3.00
N ASP A 82 -3.07 0.93 -4.19
CA ASP A 82 -2.64 -0.44 -4.40
C ASP A 82 -1.38 -0.45 -5.29
N ASN A 83 -0.40 -1.28 -4.94
CA ASN A 83 0.82 -1.46 -5.74
C ASN A 83 0.50 -2.00 -7.14
N LYS A 84 -0.58 -2.75 -7.27
CA LYS A 84 -1.14 -3.20 -8.56
C LYS A 84 -2.48 -2.50 -8.77
N PRO A 85 -2.48 -1.22 -9.17
CA PRO A 85 -3.72 -0.48 -9.35
C PRO A 85 -4.57 -1.15 -10.43
N SER A 86 -5.89 -1.04 -10.30
CA SER A 86 -6.80 -1.58 -11.31
C SER A 86 -6.58 -0.90 -12.67
N ASN A 87 -6.93 -1.60 -13.75
CA ASN A 87 -6.90 -1.01 -15.10
C ASN A 87 -7.72 0.28 -15.19
N HIS A 88 -8.83 0.36 -14.44
CA HIS A 88 -9.68 1.55 -14.40
C HIS A 88 -8.94 2.74 -13.76
N VAL A 89 -8.38 2.54 -12.56
CA VAL A 89 -7.65 3.58 -11.81
C VAL A 89 -6.43 4.07 -12.60
N MET A 90 -5.65 3.15 -13.16
CA MET A 90 -4.49 3.50 -13.99
C MET A 90 -4.90 4.30 -15.23
N LEU A 91 -5.97 3.89 -15.92
CA LEU A 91 -6.48 4.59 -17.10
C LEU A 91 -6.97 6.01 -16.75
N GLU A 92 -7.73 6.16 -15.66
CA GLU A 92 -8.21 7.48 -15.21
C GLU A 92 -7.04 8.38 -14.79
N CYS A 93 -6.05 7.85 -14.08
CA CYS A 93 -4.82 8.57 -13.76
C CYS A 93 -4.14 9.08 -15.05
N ILE A 94 -3.91 8.21 -16.03
CA ILE A 94 -3.33 8.58 -17.32
C ILE A 94 -4.14 9.68 -18.01
N ASN A 95 -5.48 9.56 -18.03
CA ASN A 95 -6.36 10.55 -18.65
C ASN A 95 -6.25 11.91 -17.97
N LEU A 96 -6.24 11.95 -16.64
CA LEU A 96 -6.07 13.17 -15.85
C LEU A 96 -4.71 13.83 -16.12
N LEU A 97 -3.63 13.06 -16.04
CA LEU A 97 -2.28 13.57 -16.30
C LEU A 97 -2.16 14.13 -17.71
N ARG A 98 -2.67 13.43 -18.73
CA ARG A 98 -2.70 13.94 -20.11
C ARG A 98 -3.49 15.23 -20.26
N LYS A 99 -4.63 15.33 -19.57
CA LYS A 99 -5.55 16.48 -19.66
C LYS A 99 -4.97 17.76 -19.03
N TYR A 100 -4.22 17.63 -17.93
CA TYR A 100 -3.75 18.77 -17.15
C TYR A 100 -2.26 19.08 -17.29
N CYS A 101 -1.43 18.09 -17.67
CA CYS A 101 0.03 18.22 -17.65
C CYS A 101 0.67 18.26 -19.04
N LEU A 102 -0.08 17.98 -20.11
CA LEU A 102 0.37 18.16 -21.49
C LEU A 102 -0.22 19.43 -22.09
N GLY A 103 0.54 20.11 -22.97
CA GLY A 103 0.10 21.33 -23.64
C GLY A 103 1.26 22.23 -24.03
N ASP A 104 0.94 23.40 -24.59
CA ASP A 104 1.92 24.28 -25.25
C ASP A 104 2.64 25.28 -24.31
N LYS A 105 2.42 25.19 -23.00
CA LYS A 105 3.11 26.06 -22.03
C LYS A 105 4.62 25.78 -22.08
N THR A 106 5.40 26.84 -22.26
CA THR A 106 6.87 26.74 -22.24
C THR A 106 7.37 26.57 -20.81
N ILE A 107 8.32 25.65 -20.62
CA ILE A 107 8.98 25.45 -19.33
C ILE A 107 10.12 26.47 -19.17
N GLU A 108 10.04 27.26 -18.11
CA GLU A 108 10.95 28.39 -17.85
C GLU A 108 12.22 27.99 -17.08
N PHE A 109 12.23 26.78 -16.49
CA PHE A 109 13.37 26.27 -15.73
C PHE A 109 14.20 25.27 -16.54
N LYS A 110 15.41 25.01 -16.06
CA LYS A 110 16.33 24.00 -16.62
C LYS A 110 16.68 22.96 -15.56
N LEU A 111 16.65 21.69 -15.94
CA LEU A 111 17.25 20.59 -15.18
C LEU A 111 18.72 20.43 -15.61
N ILE A 112 19.64 20.61 -14.67
CA ILE A 112 21.11 20.65 -14.84
C ILE A 112 21.77 19.34 -14.41
N SER A 113 21.17 18.61 -13.48
CA SER A 113 21.72 17.34 -12.98
C SER A 113 21.71 16.23 -14.05
N ASP A 114 22.47 15.17 -13.81
CA ASP A 114 22.52 14.03 -14.72
C ASP A 114 21.26 13.19 -14.62
N GLU A 115 20.41 13.35 -15.63
CA GLU A 115 19.11 12.70 -15.74
C GLU A 115 19.21 11.17 -15.77
N LYS A 116 20.32 10.61 -16.27
CA LYS A 116 20.51 9.16 -16.28
C LYS A 116 20.70 8.60 -14.87
N ILE A 117 21.31 9.39 -13.99
CA ILE A 117 21.51 9.03 -12.58
C ILE A 117 20.21 9.30 -11.81
N ASN A 118 19.58 10.45 -12.03
CA ASN A 118 18.39 10.82 -11.28
C ASN A 118 17.15 9.97 -11.62
N PHE A 119 17.03 9.54 -12.86
CA PHE A 119 15.93 8.70 -13.36
C PHE A 119 16.40 7.30 -13.72
N SER A 120 17.43 6.79 -13.03
CA SER A 120 17.80 5.38 -13.12
C SER A 120 16.65 4.55 -12.53
N SER A 121 15.68 4.18 -13.35
CA SER A 121 14.58 3.34 -12.93
C SER A 121 15.08 1.93 -12.61
N THR A 122 14.24 1.14 -11.96
CA THR A 122 14.49 -0.30 -11.77
C THR A 122 14.55 -1.06 -13.10
N VAL A 123 14.05 -0.45 -14.19
CA VAL A 123 14.13 -1.00 -15.54
C VAL A 123 15.54 -0.77 -16.07
N GLN A 124 16.33 -1.84 -16.08
CA GLN A 124 17.69 -1.89 -16.63
C GLN A 124 17.79 -1.46 -18.12
N SER A 125 16.65 -1.28 -18.78
CA SER A 125 16.49 -0.84 -20.16
C SER A 125 15.40 0.24 -20.30
N ASN A 126 15.36 1.28 -19.45
CA ASN A 126 14.52 2.44 -19.75
C ASN A 126 15.05 3.14 -21.02
N PRO A 127 14.30 3.14 -22.15
CA PRO A 127 14.77 3.77 -23.39
C PRO A 127 14.75 5.31 -23.31
N PHE A 128 14.14 5.89 -22.27
CA PHE A 128 13.96 7.33 -22.07
C PHE A 128 14.62 7.78 -20.76
N PRO A 129 15.97 7.87 -20.69
CA PRO A 129 16.69 8.24 -19.48
C PRO A 129 16.82 9.77 -19.31
N TRP A 130 15.83 10.52 -19.82
CA TRP A 130 15.77 11.98 -19.74
C TRP A 130 14.44 12.42 -19.13
N ALA A 131 14.39 13.64 -18.60
CA ALA A 131 13.16 14.19 -18.06
C ALA A 131 12.08 14.30 -19.15
N ASN A 132 10.84 13.94 -18.85
CA ASN A 132 9.77 13.79 -19.84
C ASN A 132 9.53 15.05 -20.70
N PHE A 133 9.76 16.23 -20.14
CA PHE A 133 9.59 17.49 -20.84
C PHE A 133 10.74 17.86 -21.79
N LYS A 134 11.84 17.09 -21.78
CA LYS A 134 12.90 17.16 -22.80
C LYS A 134 12.66 16.16 -23.93
N ASP A 135 11.61 15.34 -23.87
CA ASP A 135 11.29 14.41 -24.95
C ASP A 135 10.80 15.18 -26.19
N PRO A 136 11.42 15.00 -27.36
CA PRO A 136 11.05 15.73 -28.58
C PRO A 136 9.66 15.36 -29.11
N ASN A 137 9.06 14.26 -28.66
CA ASN A 137 7.76 13.77 -29.12
C ASN A 137 6.62 14.10 -28.16
N LEU A 138 6.92 14.65 -26.97
CA LEU A 138 5.93 14.98 -25.95
C LEU A 138 5.95 16.47 -25.64
N ASN A 139 4.78 17.10 -25.69
CA ASN A 139 4.63 18.48 -25.26
C ASN A 139 4.12 18.53 -23.81
N VAL A 140 5.05 18.57 -22.86
CA VAL A 140 4.74 18.62 -21.43
C VAL A 140 4.66 20.08 -20.99
N SER A 141 3.50 20.49 -20.48
CA SER A 141 3.24 21.85 -19.99
C SER A 141 3.55 22.01 -18.51
N THR A 142 3.31 20.96 -17.72
CA THR A 142 3.53 20.93 -16.27
C THR A 142 4.14 19.59 -15.87
N PRO A 143 5.48 19.50 -15.71
CA PRO A 143 6.13 18.27 -15.31
C PRO A 143 5.69 17.83 -13.91
N ILE A 144 5.65 16.52 -13.68
CA ILE A 144 5.43 15.93 -12.35
C ILE A 144 6.70 15.20 -11.93
N PHE A 145 7.14 15.41 -10.70
CA PHE A 145 8.22 14.66 -10.05
C PHE A 145 7.63 13.92 -8.86
N SER A 146 7.87 12.60 -8.77
CA SER A 146 7.34 11.77 -7.68
C SER A 146 8.40 10.83 -7.15
N ILE A 147 8.41 10.66 -5.84
CA ILE A 147 8.94 9.45 -5.19
C ILE A 147 7.80 8.41 -5.06
N HIS A 148 8.12 7.15 -4.79
CA HIS A 148 7.15 6.15 -4.36
C HIS A 148 6.95 6.19 -2.84
N GLY A 149 5.75 5.87 -2.39
CA GLY A 149 5.42 5.61 -0.99
C GLY A 149 5.40 4.11 -0.69
N ASN A 150 4.78 3.70 0.42
CA ASN A 150 4.73 2.29 0.83
C ASN A 150 3.60 1.49 0.17
N HIS A 151 2.62 2.16 -0.46
CA HIS A 151 1.54 1.50 -1.20
C HIS A 151 1.88 1.29 -2.68
N ASP A 152 2.69 2.16 -3.27
CA ASP A 152 3.14 2.10 -4.66
C ASP A 152 4.64 1.85 -4.79
N ASP A 153 5.19 1.04 -3.89
CA ASP A 153 6.60 0.65 -3.85
C ASP A 153 6.99 -0.35 -4.96
N PRO A 154 8.28 -0.44 -5.34
CA PRO A 154 8.73 -1.48 -6.26
C PRO A 154 8.55 -2.89 -5.68
N SER A 155 7.73 -3.74 -6.30
CA SER A 155 7.45 -5.11 -5.83
C SER A 155 7.55 -6.17 -6.93
N GLY A 156 7.59 -7.44 -6.52
CA GLY A 156 7.62 -8.60 -7.42
C GLY A 156 9.02 -9.06 -7.84
N SER A 157 9.07 -10.06 -8.73
CA SER A 157 10.32 -10.68 -9.22
C SER A 157 11.15 -9.72 -10.08
N THR A 158 10.48 -8.80 -10.77
CA THR A 158 11.08 -7.60 -11.34
C THR A 158 10.58 -6.43 -10.49
N PRO A 159 11.44 -5.69 -9.78
CA PRO A 159 11.01 -4.66 -8.84
C PRO A 159 10.46 -3.45 -9.59
N LEU A 160 9.22 -3.54 -10.06
CA LEU A 160 8.53 -2.48 -10.79
C LEU A 160 7.46 -1.90 -9.89
N CYS A 161 7.21 -0.60 -10.03
CA CYS A 161 6.10 0.08 -9.37
C CYS A 161 5.17 0.73 -10.41
N PRO A 162 3.95 1.14 -10.01
CA PRO A 162 3.05 1.91 -10.87
C PRO A 162 3.68 3.17 -11.47
N LEU A 163 4.61 3.81 -10.76
CA LEU A 163 5.29 5.02 -11.24
C LEU A 163 6.23 4.73 -12.41
N ASP A 164 6.83 3.53 -12.50
CA ASP A 164 7.64 3.13 -13.65
C ASP A 164 6.81 3.08 -14.94
N LEU A 165 5.54 2.67 -14.84
CA LEU A 165 4.61 2.67 -15.97
C LEU A 165 4.28 4.09 -16.41
N LEU A 166 3.95 4.98 -15.47
CA LEU A 166 3.66 6.40 -15.76
C LEU A 166 4.89 7.12 -16.34
N ASN A 167 6.08 6.79 -15.85
CA ASN A 167 7.35 7.28 -16.38
C ASN A 167 7.61 6.79 -17.80
N SER A 168 7.35 5.51 -18.07
CA SER A 168 7.43 4.94 -19.43
C SER A 168 6.42 5.56 -20.40
N CYS A 169 5.27 6.03 -19.90
CA CYS A 169 4.30 6.81 -20.68
C CYS A 169 4.70 8.28 -20.87
N GLY A 170 5.78 8.75 -20.24
CA GLY A 170 6.23 10.14 -20.28
C GLY A 170 5.35 11.10 -19.47
N LEU A 171 4.59 10.61 -18.49
CA LEU A 171 3.65 11.42 -17.71
C LEU A 171 4.19 11.87 -16.34
N VAL A 172 5.11 11.11 -15.75
CA VAL A 172 5.71 11.40 -14.44
C VAL A 172 7.22 11.19 -14.54
N ASN A 173 8.01 12.03 -13.90
CA ASN A 173 9.44 11.81 -13.68
C ASN A 173 9.62 11.11 -12.33
N TYR A 174 9.88 9.82 -12.36
CA TYR A 174 10.08 9.02 -11.14
C TYR A 174 11.53 9.12 -10.66
N PHE A 175 11.72 9.58 -9.43
CA PHE A 175 13.04 9.77 -8.80
C PHE A 175 13.04 9.27 -7.36
N GLY A 176 14.21 9.24 -6.71
CA GLY A 176 14.34 8.82 -5.30
C GLY A 176 14.30 7.30 -5.09
N ASN A 177 14.29 6.52 -6.18
CA ASN A 177 14.51 5.09 -6.15
C ASN A 177 15.99 4.77 -5.88
N LEU A 178 16.26 3.74 -5.09
CA LEU A 178 17.61 3.37 -4.68
C LEU A 178 18.11 2.15 -5.45
N SER A 179 19.37 2.21 -5.89
CA SER A 179 20.06 1.10 -6.56
C SER A 179 20.63 0.08 -5.56
N SER A 180 21.00 0.53 -4.36
CA SER A 180 21.51 -0.29 -3.26
C SER A 180 20.81 0.06 -1.97
N LEU A 181 20.51 -0.97 -1.18
CA LEU A 181 19.87 -0.84 0.12
C LEU A 181 20.85 -1.06 1.29
N GLU A 182 22.16 -1.11 1.00
CA GLU A 182 23.23 -1.22 2.00
C GLU A 182 23.93 0.12 2.24
N ASN A 183 24.33 0.80 1.15
CA ASN A 183 24.86 2.17 1.18
C ASN A 183 23.98 3.04 0.28
N ILE A 184 23.35 4.04 0.86
CA ILE A 184 22.36 4.90 0.21
C ILE A 184 23.04 6.22 -0.15
N ASP A 185 23.34 6.42 -1.43
CA ASP A 185 23.81 7.70 -1.95
C ASP A 185 22.67 8.40 -2.69
N ILE A 186 22.20 9.53 -2.17
CA ILE A 186 21.07 10.29 -2.72
C ILE A 186 21.61 11.43 -3.58
N HIS A 187 21.36 11.33 -4.89
CA HIS A 187 21.68 12.36 -5.88
C HIS A 187 20.51 13.35 -6.04
N PRO A 188 20.73 14.67 -5.89
CA PRO A 188 19.68 15.65 -6.06
C PRO A 188 19.32 15.87 -7.54
N LEU A 189 18.06 16.23 -7.78
CA LEU A 189 17.63 16.92 -9.00
C LEU A 189 18.00 18.39 -8.89
N LEU A 190 18.78 18.91 -9.83
CA LEU A 190 19.29 20.28 -9.80
C LEU A 190 18.58 21.15 -10.83
N PHE A 191 17.72 22.05 -10.36
CA PHE A 191 16.95 22.97 -11.17
C PHE A 191 17.49 24.39 -11.11
N ARG A 192 17.39 25.11 -12.22
CA ARG A 192 17.65 26.55 -12.28
C ARG A 192 16.54 27.28 -13.02
N LYS A 193 16.01 28.32 -12.41
CA LYS A 193 15.03 29.24 -13.01
C LYS A 193 15.51 30.67 -12.75
N GLY A 194 15.90 31.36 -13.83
CA GLY A 194 16.55 32.66 -13.75
C GLY A 194 17.78 32.64 -12.82
N GLU A 195 17.72 33.42 -11.74
CA GLU A 195 18.73 33.49 -10.68
C GLU A 195 18.58 32.43 -9.56
N THR A 196 17.45 31.74 -9.46
CA THR A 196 17.20 30.78 -8.37
C THR A 196 17.71 29.38 -8.72
N ASN A 197 18.50 28.80 -7.81
CA ASN A 197 19.00 27.43 -7.88
C ASN A 197 18.30 26.55 -6.82
N LEU A 198 17.71 25.44 -7.25
CA LEU A 198 16.90 24.55 -6.43
C LEU A 198 17.43 23.12 -6.53
N ALA A 199 17.76 22.50 -5.39
CA ALA A 199 18.17 21.10 -5.28
C ALA A 199 17.07 20.30 -4.59
N ILE A 200 16.51 19.30 -5.28
CA ILE A 200 15.49 18.41 -4.72
C ILE A 200 16.09 17.03 -4.52
N TYR A 201 16.16 16.62 -3.26
CA TYR A 201 16.52 15.29 -2.80
C TYR A 201 15.25 14.47 -2.61
N GLY A 202 15.27 13.19 -2.98
CA GLY A 202 14.13 12.29 -2.80
C GLY A 202 14.57 10.96 -2.23
N LEU A 203 13.79 10.44 -1.30
CA LEU A 203 13.93 9.08 -0.77
C LEU A 203 12.57 8.41 -0.82
N GLY A 204 12.39 7.50 -1.77
CA GLY A 204 11.19 6.67 -1.81
C GLY A 204 11.09 5.78 -0.58
N SER A 205 9.88 5.28 -0.30
CA SER A 205 9.62 4.55 0.94
C SER A 205 10.52 3.31 1.10
N ILE A 206 11.04 3.17 2.31
CA ILE A 206 11.78 2.03 2.82
C ILE A 206 11.11 1.63 4.13
N ARG A 207 11.11 0.34 4.50
CA ARG A 207 10.62 -0.06 5.82
C ARG A 207 11.35 0.72 6.94
N ASP A 208 10.61 1.37 7.83
CA ASP A 208 11.15 2.33 8.81
C ASP A 208 12.26 1.72 9.68
N GLU A 209 12.09 0.50 10.21
CA GLU A 209 13.11 -0.12 11.07
C GLU A 209 14.43 -0.35 10.33
N ARG A 210 14.36 -0.61 9.02
CA ARG A 210 15.53 -0.76 8.17
C ARG A 210 16.21 0.59 7.99
N LEU A 211 15.47 1.61 7.57
CA LEU A 211 16.03 2.94 7.32
C LEU A 211 16.60 3.55 8.61
N HIS A 212 15.91 3.40 9.74
CA HIS A 212 16.37 3.81 11.06
C HIS A 212 17.75 3.19 11.39
N ARG A 213 17.95 1.90 11.08
CA ARG A 213 19.26 1.23 11.25
C ARG A 213 20.33 1.76 10.29
N ILE A 214 19.97 2.11 9.06
CA ILE A 214 20.92 2.67 8.06
C ILE A 214 21.42 4.04 8.52
N PHE A 215 20.53 4.90 9.03
CA PHE A 215 20.91 6.18 9.64
C PHE A 215 21.85 5.98 10.82
N LEU A 216 21.55 5.06 11.74
CA LEU A 216 22.42 4.76 12.88
C LEU A 216 23.80 4.25 12.49
N LYS A 217 23.92 3.57 11.34
CA LYS A 217 25.19 3.08 10.80
C LYS A 217 25.94 4.13 9.96
N ASN A 218 25.39 5.34 9.78
CA ASN A 218 25.91 6.38 8.88
C ASN A 218 26.12 5.88 7.44
N GLN A 219 25.18 5.05 6.94
CA GLN A 219 25.24 4.48 5.59
C GLN A 219 24.34 5.22 4.60
N ILE A 220 24.01 6.48 4.88
CA ILE A 220 23.19 7.33 4.03
C ILE A 220 23.90 8.66 3.82
N ASN A 221 24.11 9.03 2.55
CA ASN A 221 24.81 10.24 2.15
C ASN A 221 23.94 11.05 1.19
N LEU A 222 23.67 12.31 1.55
CA LEU A 222 23.07 13.27 0.62
C LEU A 222 24.19 13.99 -0.13
N LEU A 223 24.30 13.73 -1.43
CA LEU A 223 25.38 14.28 -2.25
C LEU A 223 25.10 15.75 -2.58
N ARG A 224 26.08 16.62 -2.30
CA ARG A 224 25.95 18.06 -2.57
C ARG A 224 26.55 18.42 -3.94
N PRO A 225 26.02 19.44 -4.64
CA PRO A 225 26.62 19.95 -5.86
C PRO A 225 28.06 20.44 -5.61
N THR A 226 29.00 20.09 -6.49
CA THR A 226 30.42 20.46 -6.32
C THR A 226 30.65 21.97 -6.43
N ASN A 227 29.85 22.66 -7.25
CA ASN A 227 29.98 24.09 -7.51
C ASN A 227 28.95 24.88 -6.69
N ASN A 228 29.42 25.85 -5.91
CA ASN A 228 28.62 26.76 -5.07
C ASN A 228 27.54 26.03 -4.24
N PRO A 229 27.92 25.06 -3.38
CA PRO A 229 26.96 24.22 -2.66
C PRO A 229 26.06 25.01 -1.70
N ASP A 230 26.45 26.22 -1.33
CA ASP A 230 25.68 27.08 -0.42
C ASP A 230 24.67 27.98 -1.13
N ASP A 231 24.67 28.03 -2.47
CA ASP A 231 23.75 28.85 -3.28
C ASP A 231 22.42 28.11 -3.59
N TRP A 232 22.39 26.79 -3.39
CA TRP A 232 21.23 25.95 -3.69
C TRP A 232 20.21 25.92 -2.57
N PHE A 233 18.94 26.22 -2.86
CA PHE A 233 17.85 25.92 -1.93
C PHE A 233 17.58 24.42 -1.91
N ASN A 234 17.64 23.78 -0.74
CA ASN A 234 17.63 22.33 -0.60
C ASN A 234 16.29 21.84 -0.05
N ILE A 235 15.55 21.10 -0.88
CA ILE A 235 14.31 20.41 -0.48
C ILE A 235 14.60 18.93 -0.39
N PHE A 236 14.17 18.28 0.70
CA PHE A 236 14.19 16.83 0.82
C PHE A 236 12.77 16.27 0.92
N VAL A 237 12.44 15.30 0.07
CA VAL A 237 11.15 14.61 0.07
C VAL A 237 11.35 13.20 0.60
N ILE A 238 10.60 12.84 1.65
CA ILE A 238 10.69 11.55 2.32
C ILE A 238 9.30 11.00 2.64
N HIS A 239 9.12 9.70 2.48
CA HIS A 239 7.87 9.01 2.77
C HIS A 239 8.07 7.95 3.86
N GLN A 240 8.08 8.36 5.14
CA GLN A 240 8.38 7.51 6.31
C GLN A 240 7.50 7.89 7.51
N ASN A 241 7.43 7.06 8.55
CA ASN A 241 6.78 7.44 9.80
C ASN A 241 7.54 8.59 10.48
N ARG A 242 6.84 9.69 10.81
CA ARG A 242 7.36 10.81 11.61
C ARG A 242 7.15 10.55 13.10
N VAL A 243 5.98 10.01 13.45
CA VAL A 243 5.60 9.73 14.84
C VAL A 243 6.08 8.34 15.25
N ALA A 244 6.59 8.24 16.48
CA ALA A 244 7.08 6.98 17.03
C ALA A 244 5.92 6.00 17.31
N HIS A 245 5.76 4.99 16.44
CA HIS A 245 4.87 3.85 16.68
C HIS A 245 5.55 2.69 17.41
N GLY A 246 6.87 2.76 17.53
CA GLY A 246 7.72 1.83 18.26
C GLY A 246 9.11 2.44 18.45
N PRO A 247 10.06 1.73 19.08
CA PRO A 247 11.39 2.28 19.35
C PRO A 247 12.20 2.61 18.09
N LYS A 248 11.92 1.96 16.96
CA LYS A 248 12.62 2.12 15.67
C LYS A 248 11.67 2.27 14.47
N ASN A 249 10.36 2.32 14.72
CA ASN A 249 9.33 2.38 13.68
C ASN A 249 8.91 3.84 13.43
N TYR A 250 9.91 4.65 13.08
CA TYR A 250 9.84 6.06 12.69
C TYR A 250 11.25 6.56 12.37
N ILE A 251 11.36 7.71 11.71
CA ILE A 251 12.61 8.42 11.49
C ILE A 251 12.62 9.71 12.32
N PRO A 252 13.49 9.84 13.33
CA PRO A 252 13.68 11.10 14.04
C PRO A 252 14.16 12.19 13.09
N GLU A 253 13.60 13.40 13.20
CA GLU A 253 14.03 14.55 12.39
C GLU A 253 15.53 14.86 12.58
N GLN A 254 16.12 14.50 13.72
CA GLN A 254 17.54 14.69 14.02
C GLN A 254 18.48 13.82 13.18
N PHE A 255 17.97 12.81 12.47
CA PHE A 255 18.77 11.99 11.57
C PHE A 255 19.05 12.70 10.24
N LEU A 256 18.22 13.69 9.88
CA LEU A 256 18.36 14.43 8.64
C LEU A 256 19.46 15.48 8.76
N HIS A 257 20.07 15.85 7.63
CA HIS A 257 21.20 16.78 7.62
C HIS A 257 20.77 18.24 7.78
N GLU A 258 21.52 19.01 8.57
CA GLU A 258 21.29 20.44 8.86
C GLU A 258 21.35 21.38 7.63
N PHE A 259 21.93 20.95 6.51
CA PHE A 259 22.06 21.81 5.32
C PHE A 259 20.75 21.93 4.51
N LEU A 260 19.75 21.11 4.82
CA LEU A 260 18.44 21.15 4.20
C LEU A 260 17.73 22.45 4.59
N ASP A 261 16.94 23.01 3.68
CA ASP A 261 16.12 24.20 3.96
C ASP A 261 14.68 23.77 4.30
N ILE A 262 14.13 22.81 3.54
CA ILE A 262 12.79 22.23 3.74
C ILE A 262 12.82 20.70 3.66
N VAL A 263 12.08 20.05 4.55
CA VAL A 263 11.73 18.62 4.48
C VAL A 263 10.24 18.47 4.24
N ILE A 264 9.86 17.84 3.13
CA ILE A 264 8.49 17.44 2.81
C ILE A 264 8.28 16.01 3.29
N TRP A 265 7.42 15.85 4.29
CA TRP A 265 7.11 14.58 4.93
C TRP A 265 5.81 14.01 4.35
N GLY A 266 5.92 12.96 3.53
CA GLY A 266 4.83 12.42 2.72
C GLY A 266 3.85 11.55 3.50
N HIS A 267 4.36 10.49 4.14
CA HIS A 267 3.58 9.36 4.68
C HIS A 267 2.53 9.68 5.75
N GLU A 268 2.67 10.81 6.46
CA GLU A 268 1.75 11.15 7.54
C GLU A 268 0.49 11.81 6.97
N HIS A 269 -0.68 11.21 7.21
CA HIS A 269 -1.94 11.66 6.62
C HIS A 269 -2.52 12.93 7.26
N ASP A 270 -2.06 13.29 8.44
CA ASP A 270 -2.49 14.49 9.17
C ASP A 270 -2.02 15.75 8.44
N CYS A 271 -2.96 16.63 8.07
CA CYS A 271 -2.64 17.82 7.28
C CYS A 271 -2.00 18.93 8.14
N ARG A 272 -0.67 18.98 8.17
CA ARG A 272 0.17 20.03 8.80
C ARG A 272 1.00 20.74 7.75
N ILE A 273 0.32 21.27 6.73
CA ILE A 273 0.92 21.92 5.55
C ILE A 273 1.66 23.24 5.87
N THR A 274 1.42 23.82 7.04
CA THR A 274 2.11 25.05 7.45
C THR A 274 3.54 24.70 7.88
N PRO A 275 4.58 25.37 7.35
CA PRO A 275 5.97 25.04 7.69
C PRO A 275 6.25 25.16 9.19
N GLU A 276 6.81 24.10 9.78
CA GLU A 276 7.19 24.02 11.18
C GLU A 276 8.70 24.08 11.31
N PHE A 277 9.23 25.06 12.03
CA PHE A 277 10.68 25.21 12.18
C PHE A 277 11.23 24.19 13.19
N ASN A 278 12.16 23.33 12.78
CA ASN A 278 12.91 22.48 13.68
C ASN A 278 14.08 23.27 14.29
N THR A 279 14.01 23.54 15.59
CA THR A 279 15.03 24.35 16.29
C THR A 279 16.39 23.66 16.42
N VAL A 280 16.44 22.33 16.33
CA VAL A 280 17.66 21.53 16.47
C VAL A 280 18.42 21.49 15.15
N GLN A 281 17.76 21.04 14.08
CA GLN A 281 18.35 20.85 12.76
C GLN A 281 18.29 22.09 11.85
N LYS A 282 17.51 23.12 12.24
CA LYS A 282 17.39 24.42 11.58
C LYS A 282 16.80 24.41 10.16
N PHE A 283 16.04 23.37 9.82
CA PHE A 283 15.20 23.34 8.61
C PHE A 283 13.71 23.43 8.96
N PHE A 284 12.87 23.66 7.95
CA PHE A 284 11.42 23.60 8.09
C PHE A 284 10.87 22.23 7.70
N VAL A 285 9.94 21.69 8.48
CA VAL A 285 9.17 20.49 8.13
C VAL A 285 7.81 20.89 7.62
N ILE A 286 7.42 20.31 6.49
CA ILE A 286 6.10 20.48 5.88
C ILE A 286 5.50 19.09 5.72
N GLN A 287 4.33 18.88 6.30
CA GLN A 287 3.63 17.61 6.25
C GLN A 287 2.28 17.84 5.56
N PRO A 288 2.19 17.65 4.24
CA PRO A 288 1.00 18.03 3.49
C PRO A 288 -0.27 17.29 3.95
N GLY A 289 -0.13 16.06 4.43
CA GLY A 289 -1.26 15.16 4.67
C GLY A 289 -1.79 14.55 3.38
N SER A 290 -2.58 13.49 3.53
CA SER A 290 -3.23 12.81 2.41
C SER A 290 -4.34 13.66 1.81
N THR A 291 -4.70 13.38 0.55
CA THR A 291 -5.84 14.07 -0.11
C THR A 291 -7.18 13.36 0.09
N VAL A 292 -7.19 12.14 0.62
CA VAL A 292 -8.40 11.38 1.00
C VAL A 292 -8.23 10.72 2.37
N ALA A 293 -9.33 10.48 3.09
CA ALA A 293 -9.29 9.80 4.39
C ALA A 293 -9.30 8.27 4.21
N THR A 294 -8.21 7.58 4.59
CA THR A 294 -8.03 6.14 4.34
C THR A 294 -8.22 5.25 5.58
N SER A 295 -7.86 5.73 6.77
CA SER A 295 -7.77 4.96 8.01
C SER A 295 -8.81 5.36 9.06
N LEU A 296 -9.52 6.48 8.84
CA LEU A 296 -10.52 7.02 9.77
C LEU A 296 -9.95 7.27 11.18
N SER A 297 -8.73 7.81 11.25
CA SER A 297 -8.05 8.24 12.48
C SER A 297 -8.39 9.68 12.85
N GLU A 298 -8.07 10.11 14.07
CA GLU A 298 -8.35 11.49 14.53
C GLU A 298 -7.69 12.55 13.64
N GLY A 299 -6.43 12.34 13.24
CA GLY A 299 -5.69 13.33 12.47
C GLY A 299 -6.13 13.47 11.00
N GLU A 300 -6.81 12.46 10.44
CA GLU A 300 -7.41 12.53 9.10
C GLU A 300 -8.68 13.40 9.03
N GLN A 301 -9.23 13.82 10.18
CA GLN A 301 -10.36 14.78 10.24
C GLN A 301 -9.93 16.20 9.85
N LEU A 302 -8.64 16.54 9.94
CA LEU A 302 -8.16 17.88 9.61
C LEU A 302 -8.48 18.23 8.15
N GLN A 303 -8.84 19.49 7.91
CA GLN A 303 -9.10 19.98 6.56
C GLN A 303 -7.87 19.75 5.68
N LYS A 304 -8.06 19.02 4.58
CA LYS A 304 -6.99 18.67 3.63
C LYS A 304 -6.67 19.86 2.72
N HIS A 305 -5.40 20.01 2.38
CA HIS A 305 -4.88 21.12 1.57
C HIS A 305 -3.88 20.62 0.54
N ALA A 306 -3.80 21.31 -0.59
CA ALA A 306 -2.61 21.31 -1.44
C ALA A 306 -1.70 22.50 -1.08
N GLY A 307 -0.39 22.34 -1.18
CA GLY A 307 0.59 23.40 -0.94
C GLY A 307 1.08 24.03 -2.23
N ILE A 308 1.16 25.36 -2.30
CA ILE A 308 1.87 26.09 -3.36
C ILE A 308 3.12 26.71 -2.74
N LEU A 309 4.26 26.11 -3.04
CA LEU A 309 5.57 26.58 -2.58
C LEU A 309 6.14 27.57 -3.59
N HIS A 310 6.42 28.78 -3.11
CA HIS A 310 7.22 29.76 -3.82
C HIS A 310 8.66 29.73 -3.31
N VAL A 311 9.64 29.54 -4.20
CA VAL A 311 11.07 29.60 -3.85
C VAL A 311 11.74 30.68 -4.67
N TYR A 312 12.43 31.59 -3.99
CA TYR A 312 13.27 32.63 -4.60
C TYR A 312 14.61 32.68 -3.87
N LYS A 313 15.69 32.38 -4.60
CA LYS A 313 17.04 32.21 -4.04
C LYS A 313 17.00 31.28 -2.82
N LYS A 314 17.25 31.81 -1.63
CA LYS A 314 17.26 31.06 -0.35
C LYS A 314 16.02 31.23 0.51
N THR A 315 15.04 31.98 0.01
CA THR A 315 13.81 32.29 0.74
C THR A 315 12.64 31.54 0.12
N PHE A 316 11.64 31.24 0.94
CA PHE A 316 10.45 30.57 0.46
C PHE A 316 9.18 31.10 1.13
N LYS A 317 8.04 30.86 0.48
CA LYS A 317 6.70 31.13 1.02
C LYS A 317 5.77 29.97 0.67
N MET A 318 5.07 29.45 1.67
CA MET A 318 4.09 28.37 1.49
C MET A 318 2.67 28.95 1.51
N HIS A 319 1.94 28.79 0.41
CA HIS A 319 0.51 29.10 0.35
C HIS A 319 -0.31 27.82 0.39
N ARG A 320 -1.19 27.70 1.39
CA ARG A 320 -2.12 26.56 1.49
C ARG A 320 -3.37 26.80 0.66
N ARG A 321 -3.81 25.80 -0.09
CA ARG A 321 -5.06 25.77 -0.86
C ARG A 321 -5.97 24.66 -0.30
N PRO A 322 -7.05 25.00 0.42
CA PRO A 322 -7.97 24.01 0.94
C PRO A 322 -8.65 23.24 -0.21
N LEU A 323 -8.68 21.92 -0.10
CA LEU A 323 -9.35 21.07 -1.09
C LEU A 323 -10.85 21.02 -0.81
N GLN A 324 -11.67 21.33 -1.81
CA GLN A 324 -13.12 21.48 -1.73
C GLN A 324 -13.86 20.19 -2.09
N THR A 325 -13.25 19.30 -2.87
CA THR A 325 -13.88 18.06 -3.32
C THR A 325 -13.77 16.91 -2.33
N VAL A 326 -12.99 17.09 -1.27
CA VAL A 326 -12.79 16.09 -0.22
C VAL A 326 -14.10 15.81 0.52
N ARG A 327 -14.42 14.52 0.68
CA ARG A 327 -15.53 14.07 1.52
C ARG A 327 -15.26 14.43 2.98
N GLN A 328 -16.22 15.11 3.60
CA GLN A 328 -16.14 15.48 5.00
C GLN A 328 -16.02 14.23 5.89
N PHE A 329 -15.17 14.31 6.90
CA PHE A 329 -14.95 13.24 7.85
C PHE A 329 -14.98 13.78 9.28
N TYR A 330 -15.69 13.09 10.16
CA TYR A 330 -15.82 13.42 11.56
C TYR A 330 -15.44 12.22 12.42
N PHE A 331 -14.55 12.45 13.38
CA PHE A 331 -14.09 11.52 14.38
C PHE A 331 -14.48 12.05 15.77
N VAL A 332 -15.13 11.21 16.58
CA VAL A 332 -15.48 11.56 17.96
C VAL A 332 -15.12 10.39 18.87
N ASP A 333 -14.34 10.67 19.91
CA ASP A 333 -14.07 9.73 21.00
C ASP A 333 -15.05 10.00 22.15
N ILE A 334 -15.76 8.96 22.57
CA ILE A 334 -16.83 9.01 23.57
C ILE A 334 -16.42 8.12 24.74
N GLN A 335 -16.25 8.71 25.91
CA GLN A 335 -16.06 7.97 27.15
C GLN A 335 -17.41 7.75 27.82
N LEU A 336 -17.89 6.50 27.88
CA LEU A 336 -19.22 6.22 28.44
C LEU A 336 -19.34 6.59 29.92
N THR A 337 -18.23 6.56 30.66
CA THR A 337 -18.16 6.98 32.07
C THR A 337 -18.56 8.44 32.29
N ASP A 338 -18.36 9.31 31.30
CA ASP A 338 -18.64 10.75 31.42
C ASP A 338 -20.13 11.06 31.23
N HIS A 339 -20.86 10.15 30.59
CA HIS A 339 -22.27 10.32 30.22
C HIS A 339 -23.22 9.44 31.04
N ILE A 340 -22.71 8.40 31.72
CA ILE A 340 -23.51 7.45 32.50
C ILE A 340 -22.89 7.31 33.89
N ASP A 341 -23.61 7.80 34.91
CA ASP A 341 -23.22 7.63 36.31
C ASP A 341 -23.04 6.14 36.69
N GLU A 342 -21.88 5.78 37.25
CA GLU A 342 -21.57 4.44 37.78
C GLU A 342 -22.61 3.94 38.80
N LYS A 343 -23.24 4.86 39.54
CA LYS A 343 -24.27 4.53 40.55
C LYS A 343 -25.63 4.21 39.93
N ALA A 344 -26.00 4.90 38.84
CA ALA A 344 -27.21 4.58 38.09
C ALA A 344 -27.07 3.21 37.39
N PHE A 345 -25.85 2.84 37.04
CA PHE A 345 -25.51 1.62 36.31
C PHE A 345 -25.75 0.32 37.09
N LYS A 346 -25.39 0.23 38.38
CA LYS A 346 -25.64 -0.99 39.20
C LYS A 346 -27.13 -1.29 39.42
N THR A 347 -28.02 -0.34 39.11
CA THR A 347 -29.46 -0.42 39.39
C THR A 347 -30.32 -0.48 38.11
N LEU A 348 -29.77 -0.11 36.95
CA LEU A 348 -30.48 -0.10 35.67
C LEU A 348 -30.41 -1.46 34.98
N SER A 349 -31.51 -1.87 34.33
CA SER A 349 -31.52 -3.03 33.45
C SER A 349 -30.70 -2.77 32.19
N ASN A 350 -30.08 -3.80 31.60
CA ASN A 350 -29.32 -3.72 30.34
C ASN A 350 -30.10 -3.01 29.23
N THR A 351 -31.40 -3.26 29.14
CA THR A 351 -32.32 -2.62 28.19
C THR A 351 -32.40 -1.09 28.31
N LYS A 352 -32.29 -0.52 29.51
CA LYS A 352 -32.32 0.94 29.70
C LYS A 352 -30.97 1.57 29.37
N LEU A 353 -29.88 0.82 29.57
CA LEU A 353 -28.53 1.26 29.18
C LEU A 353 -28.39 1.30 27.66
N GLU A 354 -28.87 0.27 26.96
CA GLU A 354 -28.97 0.27 25.50
C GLU A 354 -29.75 1.46 24.97
N GLN A 355 -30.93 1.77 25.55
CA GLN A 355 -31.73 2.91 25.12
C GLN A 355 -31.01 4.25 25.32
N LYS A 356 -30.27 4.40 26.43
CA LYS A 356 -29.47 5.60 26.66
C LYS A 356 -28.30 5.71 25.69
N LEU A 357 -27.61 4.60 25.42
CA LEU A 357 -26.52 4.53 24.45
C LEU A 357 -27.02 4.83 23.03
N ASP A 358 -28.10 4.17 22.61
CA ASP A 358 -28.76 4.40 21.32
C ASP A 358 -29.14 5.87 21.15
N LYS A 359 -29.71 6.49 22.19
CA LYS A 359 -30.04 7.91 22.18
C LYS A 359 -28.80 8.80 22.08
N LEU A 360 -27.78 8.57 22.92
CA LEU A 360 -26.53 9.34 22.91
C LEU A 360 -25.87 9.31 21.53
N LEU A 361 -25.68 8.11 20.97
CA LEU A 361 -25.07 7.94 19.66
C LEU A 361 -25.92 8.58 18.55
N THR A 362 -27.25 8.43 18.62
CA THR A 362 -28.18 9.06 17.66
C THR A 362 -28.08 10.59 17.70
N ASP A 363 -28.09 11.18 18.89
CA ASP A 363 -28.01 12.63 19.08
C ASP A 363 -26.66 13.16 18.55
N THR A 364 -25.55 12.50 18.88
CA THR A 364 -24.21 12.85 18.36
C THR A 364 -24.14 12.75 16.85
N ILE A 365 -24.65 11.68 16.24
CA ILE A 365 -24.64 11.53 14.77
C ILE A 365 -25.47 12.62 14.09
N ASN A 366 -26.67 12.92 14.62
CA ASN A 366 -27.51 13.97 14.06
C ASN A 366 -26.85 15.35 14.14
N GLU A 367 -26.14 15.65 15.23
CA GLU A 367 -25.34 16.87 15.35
C GLU A 367 -24.23 16.92 14.29
N LEU A 368 -23.48 15.83 14.11
CA LEU A 368 -22.43 15.73 13.10
C LEU A 368 -22.99 15.84 11.66
N LEU A 369 -24.16 15.29 11.39
CA LEU A 369 -24.83 15.41 10.09
C LEU A 369 -25.28 16.86 9.81
N MET A 370 -25.83 17.54 10.82
CA MET A 370 -26.15 18.97 10.68
C MET A 370 -24.90 19.81 10.44
N ARG A 371 -23.81 19.49 11.17
CA ARG A 371 -22.51 20.13 10.99
C ARG A 371 -21.97 19.91 9.56
N ALA A 372 -22.03 18.68 9.06
CA ALA A 372 -21.63 18.33 7.69
C ALA A 372 -22.38 19.18 6.67
N GLN A 373 -23.70 19.30 6.82
CA GLN A 373 -24.51 20.11 5.91
C GLN A 373 -24.13 21.60 5.94
N ASN A 374 -23.77 22.15 7.10
CA ASN A 374 -23.36 23.55 7.25
C ASN A 374 -21.94 23.84 6.75
N GLU A 375 -21.02 22.88 6.93
CA GLU A 375 -19.61 23.00 6.54
C GLU A 375 -19.35 22.59 5.07
N HIS A 376 -20.35 22.05 4.37
CA HIS A 376 -20.21 21.66 2.97
C HIS A 376 -19.82 22.88 2.11
N SER A 377 -18.76 22.76 1.33
CA SER A 377 -18.18 23.86 0.53
C SER A 377 -19.13 24.43 -0.53
N GLY A 378 -20.12 23.62 -0.92
CA GLY A 378 -21.04 23.92 -2.03
C GLY A 378 -20.46 23.56 -3.39
N HIS A 379 -19.22 23.06 -3.44
CA HIS A 379 -18.60 22.59 -4.67
C HIS A 379 -19.41 21.42 -5.26
N PRO A 380 -19.72 21.43 -6.58
CA PRO A 380 -20.63 20.45 -7.18
C PRO A 380 -20.12 19.01 -7.14
N LYS A 381 -18.79 18.82 -7.05
CA LYS A 381 -18.15 17.51 -6.94
C LYS A 381 -17.85 17.08 -5.50
N GLN A 382 -18.13 17.91 -4.49
CA GLN A 382 -17.97 17.47 -3.11
C GLN A 382 -19.06 16.43 -2.77
N PRO A 383 -18.69 15.25 -2.23
CA PRO A 383 -19.69 14.27 -1.84
C PRO A 383 -20.56 14.72 -0.67
N ARG A 384 -21.87 14.42 -0.74
CA ARG A 384 -22.86 14.88 0.25
C ARG A 384 -22.91 14.05 1.53
N LYS A 385 -22.65 12.74 1.44
CA LYS A 385 -22.68 11.84 2.61
C LYS A 385 -21.33 11.88 3.31
N PRO A 386 -21.23 12.37 4.56
CA PRO A 386 -19.97 12.42 5.28
C PRO A 386 -19.53 11.02 5.74
N LEU A 387 -18.26 10.93 6.12
CA LEU A 387 -17.71 9.84 6.91
C LEU A 387 -17.86 10.19 8.39
N ILE A 388 -18.34 9.24 9.19
CA ILE A 388 -18.46 9.41 10.65
C ILE A 388 -17.80 8.22 11.33
N ARG A 389 -16.94 8.48 12.31
CA ARG A 389 -16.31 7.45 13.16
C ARG A 389 -16.51 7.82 14.62
N LEU A 390 -17.33 7.06 15.32
CA LEU A 390 -17.52 7.14 16.76
C LEU A 390 -16.69 6.06 17.42
N ARG A 391 -15.68 6.46 18.18
CA ARG A 391 -14.91 5.57 19.03
C ARG A 391 -15.52 5.62 20.43
N VAL A 392 -15.99 4.49 20.94
CA VAL A 392 -16.73 4.45 22.21
C VAL A 392 -15.97 3.58 23.20
N ASP A 393 -15.45 4.21 24.24
CA ASP A 393 -14.85 3.53 25.37
C ASP A 393 -15.93 3.04 26.32
N TYR A 394 -16.08 1.72 26.41
CA TYR A 394 -17.02 1.05 27.31
C TYR A 394 -16.31 0.25 28.42
N THR A 395 -15.11 0.67 28.81
CA THR A 395 -14.41 0.11 29.98
C THR A 395 -15.25 0.23 31.24
N GLY A 396 -15.38 -0.86 31.99
CA GLY A 396 -16.26 -0.92 33.17
C GLY A 396 -17.72 -1.24 32.88
N PHE A 397 -18.10 -1.39 31.60
CA PHE A 397 -19.46 -1.74 31.18
C PHE A 397 -19.48 -3.12 30.51
N ASP A 398 -20.41 -4.00 30.90
CA ASP A 398 -20.65 -5.28 30.21
C ASP A 398 -21.78 -5.12 29.18
N LEU A 399 -21.49 -4.33 28.14
CA LEU A 399 -22.42 -3.99 27.05
C LEU A 399 -22.31 -4.92 25.83
N PHE A 400 -21.30 -5.78 25.77
CA PHE A 400 -20.92 -6.51 24.55
C PHE A 400 -21.97 -7.51 24.09
N ASP A 401 -22.72 -8.14 25.01
CA ASP A 401 -23.73 -9.14 24.65
C ASP A 401 -25.07 -8.53 24.24
N SER A 402 -25.26 -7.21 24.35
CA SER A 402 -26.61 -6.61 24.27
C SER A 402 -26.77 -5.50 23.21
N PHE A 403 -25.72 -4.74 22.87
CA PHE A 403 -25.83 -3.70 21.84
C PHE A 403 -25.59 -4.25 20.42
N ASN A 404 -26.63 -4.20 19.59
CA ASN A 404 -26.53 -4.57 18.17
C ASN A 404 -26.17 -3.34 17.32
N ASP A 405 -24.87 -3.16 17.11
CA ASP A 405 -24.27 -2.12 16.28
C ASP A 405 -24.76 -2.16 14.82
N ILE A 406 -24.92 -3.36 14.24
CA ILE A 406 -25.43 -3.55 12.87
C ILE A 406 -26.82 -2.92 12.72
N ARG A 407 -27.74 -3.22 13.66
CA ARG A 407 -29.11 -2.68 13.65
C ARG A 407 -29.11 -1.17 13.86
N PHE A 408 -28.24 -0.66 14.71
CA PHE A 408 -28.09 0.77 14.94
C PHE A 408 -27.66 1.49 13.66
N VAL A 409 -26.59 1.01 13.02
CA VAL A 409 -25.99 1.59 11.82
C VAL A 409 -26.97 1.63 10.65
N GLN A 410 -27.85 0.63 10.51
CA GLN A 410 -28.86 0.60 9.45
C GLN A 410 -29.75 1.85 9.43
N LYS A 411 -29.98 2.51 10.58
CA LYS A 411 -30.76 3.76 10.68
C LYS A 411 -30.13 4.91 9.86
N PHE A 412 -28.82 4.86 9.65
CA PHE A 412 -28.04 5.94 9.03
C PHE A 412 -27.42 5.54 7.69
N SER A 413 -27.71 4.36 7.16
CA SER A 413 -27.06 3.82 5.94
C SER A 413 -27.21 4.73 4.71
N ASP A 414 -28.31 5.47 4.62
CA ASP A 414 -28.56 6.41 3.50
C ASP A 414 -28.00 7.81 3.75
N GLN A 415 -27.47 8.10 4.94
CA GLN A 415 -27.02 9.43 5.35
C GLN A 415 -25.49 9.53 5.44
N VAL A 416 -24.79 8.41 5.62
CA VAL A 416 -23.34 8.35 5.73
C VAL A 416 -22.72 7.49 4.63
N ALA A 417 -21.43 7.71 4.35
CA ALA A 417 -20.70 6.94 3.35
C ALA A 417 -20.00 5.69 3.92
N ASN A 418 -19.93 5.55 5.25
CA ASN A 418 -19.26 4.43 5.91
C ASN A 418 -20.11 3.75 7.00
N PRO A 419 -21.34 3.28 6.70
CA PRO A 419 -22.21 2.69 7.71
C PRO A 419 -21.50 1.57 8.49
N LYS A 420 -20.90 0.60 7.79
CA LYS A 420 -20.28 -0.59 8.39
C LYS A 420 -19.17 -0.30 9.40
N THR A 421 -18.46 0.83 9.25
CA THR A 421 -17.32 1.19 10.10
C THR A 421 -17.60 2.44 10.93
N MET A 422 -18.86 2.84 11.07
CA MET A 422 -19.24 4.05 11.80
C MET A 422 -18.89 3.98 13.28
N ILE A 423 -19.09 2.83 13.93
CA ILE A 423 -18.90 2.67 15.37
C ILE A 423 -17.71 1.77 15.64
N ASN A 424 -16.88 2.15 16.60
CA ASN A 424 -15.80 1.34 17.15
C ASN A 424 -15.94 1.25 18.67
N LEU A 425 -16.50 0.15 19.15
CA LEU A 425 -16.60 -0.13 20.58
C LEU A 425 -15.27 -0.73 21.05
N TYR A 426 -14.63 -0.14 22.06
CA TYR A 426 -13.44 -0.72 22.68
C TYR A 426 -13.48 -0.64 24.21
N LYS A 427 -12.86 -1.63 24.87
CA LYS A 427 -12.47 -1.51 26.28
C LYS A 427 -10.99 -1.18 26.32
N LYS A 428 -10.60 -0.16 27.09
CA LYS A 428 -9.22 0.01 27.52
C LYS A 428 -8.84 -1.26 28.28
N ARG A 429 -7.78 -1.92 27.82
CA ARG A 429 -7.14 -2.94 28.64
C ARG A 429 -6.62 -2.23 29.87
N GLU A 430 -7.00 -2.68 31.06
CA GLU A 430 -6.23 -2.34 32.25
C GLU A 430 -4.77 -2.67 31.93
N ASN A 431 -3.86 -1.75 32.21
CA ASN A 431 -2.42 -1.96 32.08
C ASN A 431 -1.95 -3.01 33.09
N ASN A 432 -2.37 -4.27 32.92
CA ASN A 432 -1.66 -5.44 33.41
C ASN A 432 -0.46 -5.70 32.46
N ILE A 433 0.38 -4.67 32.28
CA ILE A 433 1.69 -4.76 31.59
C ILE A 433 2.73 -5.39 32.54
N SER A 434 2.31 -6.24 33.47
CA SER A 434 3.24 -7.09 34.20
C SER A 434 2.49 -8.35 34.65
N LYS A 435 2.54 -9.40 33.81
CA LYS A 435 2.78 -10.81 34.18
C LYS A 435 1.99 -11.87 33.42
N SER A 436 0.99 -11.55 32.58
CA SER A 436 0.12 -12.64 32.06
C SER A 436 0.25 -12.98 30.58
N ASN A 437 1.12 -12.34 29.79
CA ASN A 437 1.45 -12.77 28.42
C ASN A 437 2.89 -12.39 28.05
N GLU A 438 3.85 -12.62 28.95
CA GLU A 438 5.16 -13.00 28.43
C GLU A 438 4.95 -14.37 27.78
N ILE A 439 4.83 -14.38 26.45
CA ILE A 439 5.33 -15.53 25.70
C ILE A 439 6.74 -15.68 26.25
N LYS A 440 7.01 -16.75 27.01
CA LYS A 440 8.37 -17.10 27.41
C LYS A 440 9.08 -17.46 26.11
N LEU A 441 9.55 -16.44 25.42
CA LEU A 441 10.38 -16.57 24.23
C LEU A 441 11.64 -17.28 24.69
N ASP A 442 11.98 -18.37 24.00
CA ASP A 442 13.15 -19.17 24.31
C ASP A 442 14.40 -18.26 24.31
N PRO A 443 15.17 -18.18 25.41
CA PRO A 443 16.40 -17.41 25.47
C PRO A 443 17.36 -17.74 24.32
N ASP A 444 17.33 -18.99 23.82
CA ASP A 444 18.17 -19.42 22.72
C ASP A 444 17.61 -18.95 21.35
N ALA A 445 16.29 -18.77 21.20
CA ALA A 445 15.70 -18.08 20.04
C ALA A 445 16.13 -16.61 19.98
N ILE A 446 16.23 -15.97 21.15
CA ILE A 446 16.65 -14.57 21.28
C ILE A 446 18.15 -14.43 21.00
N LYS A 447 18.98 -15.41 21.37
CA LYS A 447 20.41 -15.42 21.02
C LYS A 447 20.64 -15.66 19.53
N VAL A 448 20.01 -16.68 18.94
CA VAL A 448 20.15 -16.97 17.50
C VAL A 448 19.65 -15.79 16.68
N SER A 449 18.51 -15.18 17.04
CA SER A 449 18.06 -13.95 16.38
C SER A 449 19.04 -12.79 16.58
N ASN A 450 19.58 -12.54 17.78
CA ASN A 450 20.51 -11.42 17.96
C ASN A 450 21.89 -11.62 17.31
N GLU A 451 22.40 -12.86 17.23
CA GLU A 451 23.70 -13.18 16.64
C GLU A 451 23.61 -13.31 15.11
N GLN A 452 22.54 -13.90 14.57
CA GLN A 452 22.37 -14.05 13.13
C GLN A 452 21.68 -12.86 12.45
N PHE A 453 20.90 -12.00 13.11
CA PHE A 453 20.47 -10.73 12.45
C PHE A 453 21.64 -9.78 12.15
N GLN A 454 22.85 -10.05 12.69
CA GLN A 454 24.07 -9.35 12.31
C GLN A 454 24.73 -9.92 11.02
N HIS A 455 24.41 -11.15 10.61
CA HIS A 455 25.09 -11.85 9.50
C HIS A 455 24.20 -12.58 8.48
N ALA A 456 22.98 -13.00 8.82
CA ALA A 456 22.06 -13.73 7.95
C ALA A 456 21.29 -12.78 7.02
N GLN A 457 21.29 -13.10 5.73
CA GLN A 457 20.64 -12.32 4.67
C GLN A 457 19.14 -12.61 4.54
N ARG A 458 18.65 -13.70 5.16
CA ARG A 458 17.28 -14.21 5.04
C ARG A 458 16.74 -14.70 6.40
N VAL A 459 15.45 -14.51 6.64
CA VAL A 459 14.77 -14.88 7.90
C VAL A 459 14.68 -16.41 8.02
N GLU A 460 14.59 -17.08 6.88
CA GLU A 460 14.58 -18.53 6.69
C GLU A 460 15.81 -19.19 7.32
N ASP A 461 17.00 -18.66 7.02
CA ASP A 461 18.27 -19.22 7.52
C ASP A 461 18.37 -19.12 9.05
N SER A 462 17.76 -18.07 9.63
CA SER A 462 17.73 -17.86 11.08
C SER A 462 16.78 -18.84 11.78
N ILE A 463 15.64 -19.13 11.16
CA ILE A 463 14.66 -20.09 11.66
C ILE A 463 15.18 -21.53 11.54
N GLN A 464 15.84 -21.85 10.42
CA GLN A 464 16.50 -23.14 10.23
C GLN A 464 17.59 -23.36 11.28
N THR A 465 18.49 -22.39 11.47
CA THR A 465 19.55 -22.51 12.49
C THR A 465 18.98 -22.63 13.90
N TYR A 466 17.90 -21.90 14.20
CA TYR A 466 17.23 -22.01 15.49
C TYR A 466 16.71 -23.43 15.75
N PHE A 467 15.91 -24.02 14.86
CA PHE A 467 15.36 -25.36 15.08
C PHE A 467 16.42 -26.47 15.05
N GLU A 468 17.49 -26.30 14.27
CA GLU A 468 18.64 -27.21 14.26
C GLU A 468 19.43 -27.17 15.58
N SER A 469 19.65 -25.99 16.16
CA SER A 469 20.44 -25.77 17.39
C SER A 469 19.67 -25.90 18.70
N THR A 470 18.33 -25.96 18.65
CA THR A 470 17.44 -25.98 19.81
C THR A 470 17.33 -27.37 20.47
N THR A 471 17.07 -27.39 21.78
CA THR A 471 16.84 -28.62 22.56
C THR A 471 15.57 -29.38 22.11
N GLU A 472 15.56 -30.71 22.22
CA GLU A 472 14.44 -31.61 21.82
C GLU A 472 13.05 -31.16 22.34
N ASN A 473 13.00 -30.53 23.52
CA ASN A 473 11.74 -30.07 24.12
C ASN A 473 11.13 -28.84 23.43
N ASN A 474 11.95 -28.06 22.72
CA ASN A 474 11.57 -26.80 22.07
C ASN A 474 11.49 -26.94 20.53
N ARG A 475 11.76 -28.15 20.00
CA ARG A 475 11.49 -28.48 18.59
C ARG A 475 10.00 -28.68 18.34
N LEU A 476 9.58 -28.45 17.10
CA LEU A 476 8.20 -28.69 16.68
C LEU A 476 7.88 -30.19 16.82
N ARG A 477 6.81 -30.56 17.53
CA ARG A 477 6.49 -31.98 17.76
C ARG A 477 5.75 -32.61 16.58
N LEU A 478 4.76 -31.90 16.07
CA LEU A 478 3.88 -32.36 14.99
C LEU A 478 4.32 -31.84 13.62
N LEU A 479 4.67 -30.55 13.57
CA LEU A 479 4.96 -29.86 12.32
C LEU A 479 6.39 -30.13 11.86
N ASP A 480 6.56 -30.36 10.57
CA ASP A 480 7.87 -30.51 9.94
C ASP A 480 8.50 -29.14 9.64
N GLU A 481 9.74 -28.96 10.09
CA GLU A 481 10.51 -27.72 9.99
C GLU A 481 10.82 -27.36 8.52
N LYS A 482 11.12 -28.34 7.67
CA LYS A 482 11.44 -28.09 6.25
C LYS A 482 10.21 -27.61 5.46
N SER A 483 9.06 -28.20 5.70
CA SER A 483 7.79 -27.77 5.09
C SER A 483 7.36 -26.39 5.58
N MET A 484 7.52 -26.11 6.87
CA MET A 484 7.22 -24.79 7.44
C MET A 484 8.14 -23.72 6.86
N LEU A 485 9.44 -24.04 6.67
CA LEU A 485 10.39 -23.17 6.01
C LEU A 485 10.00 -22.89 4.55
N ALA A 486 9.64 -23.94 3.80
CA ALA A 486 9.21 -23.80 2.42
C ALA A 486 7.93 -22.97 2.27
N ALA A 487 6.95 -23.16 3.17
CA ALA A 487 5.73 -22.36 3.21
C ALA A 487 6.02 -20.90 3.59
N LEU A 488 6.98 -20.65 4.49
CA LEU A 488 7.42 -19.31 4.85
C LEU A 488 8.12 -18.62 3.68
N THR A 489 9.03 -19.30 2.97
CA THR A 489 9.66 -18.76 1.76
C THR A 489 8.61 -18.42 0.72
N GLU A 490 7.57 -19.24 0.55
CA GLU A 490 6.51 -18.95 -0.42
C GLU A 490 5.59 -17.80 0.02
N PHE A 491 5.36 -17.66 1.32
CA PHE A 491 4.67 -16.50 1.89
C PHE A 491 5.46 -15.20 1.69
N ILE A 492 6.78 -15.22 1.89
CA ILE A 492 7.65 -14.04 1.80
C ILE A 492 8.01 -13.69 0.34
N ASP A 493 8.52 -14.66 -0.43
CA ASP A 493 9.05 -14.40 -1.78
C ASP A 493 7.94 -14.32 -2.84
N LYS A 494 6.76 -14.91 -2.60
CA LYS A 494 5.66 -14.98 -3.59
C LYS A 494 4.33 -14.40 -3.13
N ASP A 495 4.27 -13.74 -1.98
CA ASP A 495 3.04 -13.17 -1.38
C ASP A 495 1.87 -14.17 -1.33
N GLU A 496 2.15 -15.47 -1.15
CA GLU A 496 1.11 -16.49 -1.01
C GLU A 496 0.58 -16.49 0.44
N ILE A 497 -0.39 -15.62 0.72
CA ILE A 497 -0.95 -15.38 2.07
C ILE A 497 -1.49 -16.67 2.73
N TYR A 498 -1.93 -17.65 1.93
CA TYR A 498 -2.48 -18.93 2.39
C TYR A 498 -1.42 -20.04 2.58
N ALA A 499 -0.16 -19.82 2.17
CA ALA A 499 0.86 -20.87 2.16
C ALA A 499 1.06 -21.50 3.55
N LEU A 500 1.10 -20.69 4.60
CA LEU A 500 1.27 -21.16 5.98
C LEU A 500 0.04 -21.90 6.51
N SER A 501 -1.17 -21.36 6.31
CA SER A 501 -2.39 -22.00 6.81
C SER A 501 -2.65 -23.35 6.13
N THR A 502 -2.54 -23.39 4.79
CA THR A 502 -2.75 -24.61 4.02
C THR A 502 -1.68 -25.66 4.34
N MET A 503 -0.43 -25.25 4.60
CA MET A 503 0.63 -26.18 5.01
C MET A 503 0.35 -26.80 6.38
N VAL A 504 -0.07 -26.00 7.36
CA VAL A 504 -0.40 -26.49 8.72
C VAL A 504 -1.60 -27.43 8.67
N GLU A 505 -2.66 -27.07 7.96
CA GLU A 505 -3.85 -27.91 7.81
C GLU A 505 -3.53 -29.25 7.13
N ALA A 506 -2.74 -29.23 6.05
CA ALA A 506 -2.32 -30.43 5.36
C ALA A 506 -1.48 -31.35 6.26
N GLN A 507 -0.56 -30.81 7.07
CA GLN A 507 0.24 -31.61 8.00
C GLN A 507 -0.61 -32.23 9.11
N ILE A 508 -1.60 -31.50 9.63
CA ILE A 508 -2.54 -32.03 10.62
C ILE A 508 -3.35 -33.17 10.01
N GLU A 509 -3.93 -32.97 8.82
CA GLU A 509 -4.75 -33.98 8.14
C GLU A 509 -3.93 -35.25 7.81
N GLN A 510 -2.70 -35.08 7.33
CA GLN A 510 -1.83 -36.21 7.01
C GLN A 510 -1.39 -36.95 8.29
N SER A 511 -1.11 -36.24 9.38
CA SER A 511 -0.78 -36.84 10.67
C SER A 511 -1.98 -37.63 11.21
N GLN A 512 -3.19 -37.10 11.11
CA GLN A 512 -4.41 -37.79 11.51
C GLN A 512 -4.66 -39.06 10.69
N LYS A 513 -4.47 -39.01 9.36
CA LYS A 513 -4.60 -40.20 8.48
C LYS A 513 -3.54 -41.26 8.77
N PHE A 514 -2.31 -40.84 9.05
CA PHE A 514 -1.23 -41.76 9.38
C PHE A 514 -1.51 -42.46 10.71
N LEU A 515 -1.94 -41.69 11.72
CA LEU A 515 -2.36 -42.25 13.01
C LEU A 515 -3.56 -43.18 12.85
N SER A 516 -4.60 -42.80 12.10
CA SER A 516 -5.78 -43.65 11.92
C SER A 516 -5.47 -45.00 11.26
N ASN A 517 -4.42 -45.07 10.43
CA ASN A 517 -4.03 -46.30 9.75
C ASN A 517 -3.06 -47.18 10.56
N ASN A 518 -2.31 -46.58 11.51
CA ASN A 518 -1.23 -47.26 12.25
C ASN A 518 -1.51 -47.44 13.74
N ILE A 519 -2.65 -46.96 14.26
CA ILE A 519 -3.02 -47.18 15.67
C ILE A 519 -3.49 -48.63 15.86
N HIS A 520 -2.79 -49.35 16.75
CA HIS A 520 -3.21 -50.66 17.27
C HIS A 520 -3.43 -50.64 18.80
N ASN A 521 -3.17 -49.51 19.46
CA ASN A 521 -3.35 -49.29 20.89
C ASN A 521 -3.48 -47.78 21.20
N ASP A 522 -4.34 -47.41 22.15
CA ASP A 522 -4.67 -46.01 22.51
C ASP A 522 -3.73 -45.41 23.58
N ASP A 523 -2.59 -46.06 23.83
CA ASP A 523 -1.60 -45.58 24.79
C ASP A 523 -0.93 -44.28 24.32
N VAL A 524 -0.96 -43.25 25.17
CA VAL A 524 -0.41 -41.91 24.88
C VAL A 524 1.07 -41.96 24.47
N ALA A 525 1.86 -42.83 25.11
CA ALA A 525 3.27 -43.02 24.77
C ALA A 525 3.49 -43.64 23.38
N PHE A 526 2.60 -44.52 22.95
CA PHE A 526 2.64 -45.12 21.62
C PHE A 526 2.28 -44.09 20.53
N LEU A 527 1.30 -43.24 20.79
CA LEU A 527 0.93 -42.13 19.90
C LEU A 527 2.07 -41.11 19.74
N GLU A 528 2.80 -40.80 20.82
CA GLU A 528 3.95 -39.90 20.74
C GLU A 528 5.11 -40.48 19.91
N ASP A 529 5.40 -41.77 20.05
CA ASP A 529 6.45 -42.43 19.25
C ASP A 529 6.06 -42.56 17.77
N GLU A 530 4.79 -42.85 17.47
CA GLU A 530 4.31 -42.94 16.10
C GLU A 530 4.26 -41.57 15.40
N LEU A 531 3.95 -40.50 16.13
CA LEU A 531 4.06 -39.12 15.65
C LEU A 531 5.52 -38.72 15.35
N LYS A 532 6.48 -39.12 16.20
CA LYS A 532 7.91 -38.92 15.92
C LYS A 532 8.36 -39.67 14.68
N ARG A 533 7.87 -40.90 14.48
CA ARG A 533 8.13 -41.69 13.27
C ARG A 533 7.60 -40.98 12.02
N PHE A 534 6.38 -40.48 12.09
CA PHE A 534 5.77 -39.70 11.00
C PHE A 534 6.55 -38.42 10.68
N LYS A 535 6.96 -37.65 11.70
CA LYS A 535 7.75 -36.43 11.51
C LYS A 535 9.10 -36.74 10.83
N THR A 536 9.74 -37.84 11.20
CA THR A 536 11.01 -38.28 10.59
C THR A 536 10.82 -38.62 9.10
N LEU A 537 9.72 -39.29 8.75
CA LEU A 537 9.37 -39.60 7.35
C LEU A 537 9.04 -38.34 6.52
N GLN A 538 8.45 -37.31 7.13
CA GLN A 538 8.18 -36.01 6.47
C GLN A 538 9.46 -35.18 6.27
N ASN A 539 10.41 -35.29 7.21
CA ASN A 539 11.69 -34.58 7.18
C ASN A 539 12.72 -35.19 6.23
N ALA A 540 12.49 -36.42 5.77
CA ALA A 540 13.39 -37.13 4.88
C ALA A 540 13.54 -36.40 3.53
N ASP A 541 14.70 -36.60 2.89
CA ASP A 541 15.07 -36.02 1.59
C ASP A 541 14.85 -37.02 0.44
N ASP A 542 13.88 -37.89 0.61
CA ASP A 542 13.37 -38.80 -0.40
C ASP A 542 12.36 -38.10 -1.32
N ASP A 543 12.34 -38.56 -2.57
CA ASP A 543 11.54 -37.96 -3.65
C ASP A 543 10.05 -37.87 -3.29
N GLU A 544 9.55 -38.80 -2.48
CA GLU A 544 8.17 -38.85 -2.04
C GLU A 544 7.81 -37.71 -1.07
N ALA A 545 8.69 -37.41 -0.10
CA ALA A 545 8.51 -36.29 0.83
C ALA A 545 8.60 -34.94 0.10
N ILE A 546 9.55 -34.80 -0.82
CA ILE A 546 9.70 -33.59 -1.66
C ILE A 546 8.46 -33.37 -2.53
N LYS A 547 7.93 -34.43 -3.16
CA LYS A 547 6.73 -34.36 -4.00
C LYS A 547 5.49 -34.00 -3.19
N ARG A 548 5.33 -34.54 -1.98
CA ARG A 548 4.22 -34.19 -1.08
C ARG A 548 4.26 -32.72 -0.67
N ARG A 549 5.43 -32.19 -0.27
CA ARG A 549 5.61 -30.76 0.07
C ARG A 549 5.21 -29.86 -1.10
N LYS A 550 5.68 -30.15 -2.31
CA LYS A 550 5.34 -29.38 -3.52
C LYS A 550 3.84 -29.41 -3.82
N ASN A 551 3.17 -30.55 -3.66
CA ASN A 551 1.74 -30.68 -3.91
C ASN A 551 0.89 -29.81 -2.96
N VAL A 552 1.27 -29.72 -1.68
CA VAL A 552 0.56 -28.88 -0.69
C VAL A 552 0.70 -27.39 -1.02
N LEU A 553 1.90 -26.96 -1.42
CA LEU A 553 2.15 -25.58 -1.86
C LEU A 553 1.35 -25.23 -3.14
N ILE A 554 1.24 -26.17 -4.08
CA ILE A 554 0.38 -26.01 -5.27
C ILE A 554 -1.10 -25.87 -4.87
N MET A 555 -1.57 -26.62 -3.86
CA MET A 555 -2.94 -26.48 -3.36
C MET A 555 -3.19 -25.10 -2.75
N ALA A 556 -2.25 -24.56 -1.96
CA ALA A 556 -2.35 -23.21 -1.41
C ALA A 556 -2.51 -22.15 -2.51
N ARG A 557 -1.76 -22.30 -3.61
CA ARG A 557 -1.87 -21.43 -4.78
C ARG A 557 -3.21 -21.55 -5.49
N GLN A 558 -3.79 -22.75 -5.56
CA GLN A 558 -5.13 -22.98 -6.11
C GLN A 558 -6.24 -22.40 -5.21
N GLU A 559 -6.09 -22.44 -3.90
CA GLU A 559 -7.02 -21.80 -2.96
C GLU A 559 -7.01 -20.28 -3.12
N ARG A 560 -5.84 -19.66 -3.31
CA ARG A 560 -5.75 -18.25 -3.68
C ARG A 560 -6.52 -17.94 -4.96
N LEU A 561 -6.35 -18.73 -6.02
CA LEU A 561 -7.04 -18.53 -7.31
C LEU A 561 -8.56 -18.68 -7.19
N LYS A 562 -9.04 -19.60 -6.33
CA LYS A 562 -10.47 -19.75 -6.02
C LYS A 562 -11.01 -18.57 -5.21
N ALA A 563 -10.24 -18.06 -4.26
CA ALA A 563 -10.61 -16.90 -3.44
C ALA A 563 -10.58 -15.59 -4.25
N SER A 564 -9.71 -15.48 -5.27
CA SER A 564 -9.63 -14.32 -6.15
C SER A 564 -10.64 -14.33 -7.30
N GLY A 565 -11.30 -15.46 -7.57
CA GLY A 565 -12.32 -15.58 -8.62
C GLY A 565 -11.78 -15.51 -10.06
N ASP A 566 -10.48 -15.72 -10.25
CA ASP A 566 -9.80 -15.55 -11.53
C ASP A 566 -9.98 -16.80 -12.42
N LYS A 567 -10.57 -16.64 -13.61
CA LYS A 567 -10.82 -17.72 -14.59
C LYS A 567 -9.91 -17.60 -15.81
N SER A 568 -8.61 -17.43 -15.62
CA SER A 568 -7.66 -17.53 -16.72
C SER A 568 -6.43 -18.38 -16.39
N SER A 569 -6.53 -19.68 -16.66
CA SER A 569 -5.55 -20.45 -17.45
C SER A 569 -5.89 -21.96 -17.41
N ASP A 570 -6.67 -22.42 -18.39
CA ASP A 570 -6.88 -23.87 -18.62
C ASP A 570 -5.59 -24.60 -19.04
N ASP A 571 -4.50 -23.86 -19.32
CA ASP A 571 -3.24 -24.42 -19.82
C ASP A 571 -2.34 -25.04 -18.73
N GLU A 572 -2.47 -24.68 -17.45
CA GLU A 572 -1.69 -25.31 -16.36
C GLU A 572 -2.34 -26.60 -15.82
N ILE A 573 -3.63 -26.81 -16.07
CA ILE A 573 -4.38 -28.01 -15.65
C ILE A 573 -3.88 -29.26 -16.41
N MET A 574 -3.44 -29.11 -17.66
CA MET A 574 -2.94 -30.25 -18.47
C MET A 574 -1.65 -30.89 -17.95
N ILE A 575 -0.84 -30.18 -17.17
CA ILE A 575 0.38 -30.77 -16.55
C ILE A 575 -0.02 -31.67 -15.37
N THR A 576 -1.19 -31.47 -14.76
CA THR A 576 -1.62 -32.21 -13.57
C THR A 576 -2.35 -33.52 -13.87
N GLU A 577 -3.03 -33.65 -15.01
CA GLU A 577 -3.66 -34.93 -15.43
C GLU A 577 -2.63 -35.98 -15.85
N SER A 578 -1.47 -35.57 -16.36
CA SER A 578 -0.38 -36.50 -16.72
C SER A 578 0.33 -37.11 -15.50
N ILE A 579 0.32 -36.43 -14.35
CA ILE A 579 0.89 -36.97 -13.10
C ILE A 579 -0.11 -37.90 -12.38
N ARG A 580 -1.42 -37.65 -12.52
CA ARG A 580 -2.48 -38.51 -11.94
C ARG A 580 -2.62 -39.86 -12.65
N ASN A 581 -2.46 -39.90 -13.97
CA ASN A 581 -2.69 -41.13 -14.75
C ASN A 581 -1.54 -42.16 -14.67
N ASN A 582 -0.37 -41.82 -14.13
CA ASN A 582 0.73 -42.76 -13.94
C ASN A 582 0.61 -43.63 -12.67
N ASN A 583 -0.45 -43.46 -11.86
CA ASN A 583 -0.63 -44.18 -10.60
C ASN A 583 -1.60 -45.38 -10.66
N GLU A 584 -2.14 -45.75 -11.83
CA GLU A 584 -3.16 -46.81 -11.93
C GLU A 584 -2.84 -47.99 -12.86
N ASN A 585 -1.62 -48.15 -13.38
CA ASN A 585 -1.26 -49.39 -14.09
C ASN A 585 0.20 -49.79 -13.88
N SER A 586 0.43 -50.67 -12.91
CA SER A 586 1.56 -51.60 -12.93
C SER A 586 1.21 -52.83 -12.09
N ASN A 587 0.82 -53.91 -12.77
CA ASN A 587 1.15 -55.28 -12.39
C ASN A 587 1.64 -55.97 -13.67
N ASP A 588 2.87 -56.48 -13.55
CA ASP A 588 3.39 -57.71 -14.15
C ASP A 588 3.58 -57.72 -15.70
N ASP A 589 4.71 -58.09 -16.29
CA ASP A 589 5.92 -58.77 -15.82
C ASP A 589 7.03 -58.59 -16.89
N ASP A 590 8.26 -58.59 -16.39
CA ASP A 590 9.45 -59.29 -16.89
C ASP A 590 10.26 -58.87 -18.13
N ASP A 591 11.56 -58.76 -17.81
CA ASP A 591 12.77 -59.21 -18.49
C ASP A 591 13.61 -58.21 -19.32
N ASP A 592 14.77 -57.93 -18.69
CA ASP A 592 16.13 -58.07 -19.21
C ASP A 592 16.63 -57.07 -20.27
N ASP A 593 17.49 -56.15 -19.84
CA ASP A 593 18.94 -56.35 -19.80
C ASP A 593 19.70 -55.02 -19.84
N ASP A 594 20.52 -54.85 -18.82
CA ASP A 594 21.90 -54.36 -18.81
C ASP A 594 22.37 -53.05 -19.50
N ASP A 595 23.26 -52.43 -18.72
CA ASP A 595 24.43 -51.65 -19.07
C ASP A 595 24.34 -50.12 -19.26
N ASP A 596 24.64 -49.47 -18.13
CA ASP A 596 25.91 -48.77 -17.88
C ASP A 596 26.24 -47.40 -18.53
N PHE A 597 26.76 -46.55 -17.64
CA PHE A 597 27.72 -45.47 -17.82
C PHE A 597 27.39 -44.16 -18.60
N ASP A 598 27.38 -43.11 -17.77
CA ASP A 598 28.24 -41.92 -17.84
C ASP A 598 27.82 -40.64 -18.61
N ARG A 599 27.78 -39.58 -17.80
CA ARG A 599 28.34 -38.22 -17.97
C ARG A 599 28.09 -37.36 -19.23
N ASN A 600 27.75 -36.12 -18.88
CA ASN A 600 28.18 -34.83 -19.44
C ASN A 600 27.45 -34.20 -20.66
N SER A 601 26.78 -33.09 -20.31
CA SER A 601 27.00 -31.73 -20.83
C SER A 601 26.54 -31.33 -22.25
N ILE A 602 25.69 -30.28 -22.27
CA ILE A 602 25.79 -29.06 -23.10
C ILE A 602 25.74 -29.20 -24.63
N LYS A 603 24.66 -28.71 -25.29
CA LYS A 603 24.62 -27.49 -26.15
C LYS A 603 23.40 -27.45 -27.08
N THR A 604 22.88 -26.23 -27.21
CA THR A 604 22.08 -25.64 -28.30
C THR A 604 22.48 -26.08 -29.71
N THR A 605 21.52 -26.19 -30.65
CA THR A 605 21.55 -25.45 -31.93
C THR A 605 20.27 -25.60 -32.77
N GLN A 606 19.91 -24.49 -33.42
CA GLN A 606 18.92 -24.34 -34.48
C GLN A 606 19.26 -25.17 -35.73
N LYS A 607 18.25 -25.56 -36.54
CA LYS A 607 18.32 -25.37 -38.01
C LYS A 607 16.97 -25.47 -38.73
N ARG A 608 16.75 -24.45 -39.56
CA ARG A 608 15.86 -24.36 -40.74
C ARG A 608 16.11 -25.48 -41.75
N THR A 609 15.05 -25.86 -42.47
CA THR A 609 15.09 -26.14 -43.92
C THR A 609 13.75 -25.82 -44.58
N GLN A 610 13.81 -25.07 -45.69
CA GLN A 610 12.74 -24.82 -46.66
C GLN A 610 12.67 -25.95 -47.70
N LEU A 611 11.52 -26.10 -48.36
CA LEU A 611 11.26 -26.46 -49.78
C LEU A 611 9.77 -26.90 -49.85
N SER A 612 8.94 -26.71 -50.87
CA SER A 612 8.84 -25.82 -52.03
C SER A 612 7.48 -26.13 -52.71
N THR A 613 6.73 -25.09 -53.08
CA THR A 613 5.93 -24.95 -54.33
C THR A 613 4.94 -26.05 -54.79
N LYS A 614 3.63 -25.72 -54.94
CA LYS A 614 2.95 -25.29 -56.20
C LYS A 614 1.41 -25.45 -56.13
N THR A 615 0.72 -24.30 -56.10
CA THR A 615 -0.35 -23.80 -56.99
C THR A 615 -1.57 -24.64 -57.47
N ARG A 616 -2.69 -23.88 -57.55
CA ARG A 616 -3.97 -24.05 -58.31
C ARG A 616 -5.04 -24.88 -57.59
N GLY A 617 -6.28 -24.45 -57.36
CA GLY A 617 -7.07 -23.36 -57.92
C GLY A 617 -8.45 -23.92 -58.33
N ALA A 618 -9.52 -23.13 -58.13
CA ALA A 618 -10.85 -23.21 -58.79
C ALA A 618 -12.05 -23.88 -58.05
N THR A 619 -12.93 -22.99 -57.57
CA THR A 619 -14.41 -22.90 -57.79
C THR A 619 -15.42 -23.99 -57.37
N ARG A 620 -16.39 -23.51 -56.57
CA ARG A 620 -17.87 -23.62 -56.66
C ARG A 620 -18.54 -25.01 -56.73
N GLY A 621 -19.42 -25.26 -55.75
CA GLY A 621 -20.54 -26.20 -55.86
C GLY A 621 -21.70 -25.83 -54.92
N ARG A 622 -22.81 -25.34 -55.50
CA ARG A 622 -24.13 -25.14 -54.88
C ARG A 622 -24.84 -26.49 -54.70
N GLY A 623 -25.73 -26.63 -53.70
CA GLY A 623 -26.94 -27.44 -53.88
C GLY A 623 -27.59 -28.12 -52.67
N ARG A 624 -28.60 -27.44 -52.11
CA ARG A 624 -29.94 -27.95 -51.71
C ARG A 624 -30.08 -29.26 -50.90
N GLY A 625 -30.61 -29.11 -49.67
CA GLY A 625 -32.04 -29.41 -49.44
C GLY A 625 -32.43 -30.50 -48.41
N ARG A 626 -33.31 -30.08 -47.47
CA ARG A 626 -34.56 -30.75 -47.01
C ARG A 626 -34.61 -31.37 -45.59
N ALA A 627 -35.07 -30.53 -44.65
CA ALA A 627 -36.25 -30.63 -43.76
C ALA A 627 -36.52 -31.84 -42.82
N LYS A 628 -36.75 -31.54 -41.54
CA LYS A 628 -37.96 -31.87 -40.72
C LYS A 628 -37.90 -31.20 -39.32
N THR A 629 -38.72 -30.17 -39.06
CA THR A 629 -39.94 -30.14 -38.19
C THR A 629 -39.73 -29.97 -36.67
N THR A 630 -39.84 -28.70 -36.19
CA THR A 630 -40.74 -28.11 -35.13
C THR A 630 -41.06 -28.86 -33.82
N PRO A 631 -41.62 -28.19 -32.76
CA PRO A 631 -41.69 -26.74 -32.42
C PRO A 631 -41.46 -26.43 -30.92
N THR A 632 -41.33 -25.15 -30.52
CA THR A 632 -41.93 -24.67 -29.26
C THR A 632 -42.10 -23.15 -29.20
N LYS A 633 -43.38 -22.75 -29.12
CA LYS A 633 -44.02 -21.68 -28.31
C LYS A 633 -43.39 -20.27 -28.24
N THR A 634 -44.13 -19.31 -28.76
CA THR A 634 -44.26 -17.93 -28.21
C THR A 634 -45.53 -17.87 -27.34
N PRO A 635 -45.72 -16.87 -26.45
CA PRO A 635 -46.24 -15.57 -26.91
C PRO A 635 -45.76 -14.30 -26.16
N ARG A 636 -45.66 -13.21 -26.93
CA ARG A 636 -46.13 -11.82 -26.71
C ARG A 636 -45.90 -11.09 -25.37
N ASN A 637 -45.31 -9.88 -25.48
CA ASN A 637 -46.02 -8.58 -25.45
C ASN A 637 -45.08 -7.44 -25.88
N LYS A 638 -45.33 -6.76 -27.00
CA LYS A 638 -46.17 -5.55 -27.22
C LYS A 638 -45.60 -4.24 -26.64
N LYS A 639 -45.06 -3.43 -27.57
CA LYS A 639 -45.01 -1.96 -27.54
C LYS A 639 -46.41 -1.36 -27.36
N LYS A 640 -46.50 -0.19 -26.72
CA LYS A 640 -46.75 1.09 -27.41
C LYS A 640 -46.62 2.31 -26.48
N PRO A 641 -46.31 3.51 -27.02
CA PRO A 641 -46.32 4.78 -26.33
C PRO A 641 -47.68 5.48 -26.46
N PHE A 642 -48.08 6.22 -25.42
CA PHE A 642 -48.58 7.60 -25.39
C PHE A 642 -49.01 7.92 -23.96
#